data_AF-A0A6H5I6Z6-F1
#
_entry.id   AF-A0A6H5I6Z6-F1
#
_cell.length_a   1.000
_cell.length_b   1.000
_cell.length_c   1.000
_cell.angle_alpha   90.00
_cell.angle_beta   90.00
_cell.angle_gamma   90.00
#
_symmetry.space_group_name_H-M   'P 1'
#
loop_
_entity.id
_entity.type
_entity.pdbx_description
1 polymer ?
#
loop_
_entity_poly.entity_id
_entity_poly.type
_entity_poly.pdbx_seq_one_letter_code
_entity_poly.pdbx_strand_id
1 'polypeptide(L)'
;MADGLRGAQAPFADTELATAASDATADVRKEKRKKHVKSRSEHLDRLGNKIDELREYIDKTRGVQTKIKDLVRSIEVTYESVCIAHDYVLNCGRDEALEKATQTSLRPPVAKKRAKKTTASTSKNAGTKGKQCVPQRSSTTVNCNGIETPQKGHREAEERWTKVVGKNTKTAENAGGRRWLRRVRPTAVLVKAANGASYADILRNVKSDPVLKEFSAGVTKIRRNAEGALLFELSKEARNTQGMVKAVASRIGNEVEVWAKTQRVTLTVSDMDEVTTKDDHRAPSRVHWVTLRKVTLKSAQDMLQCIVEERKIDVVIISEQYRDRDRCCWALDAKSLAAVWAARDKRIEARSNPRTEMLAWAKVEGLYIFSVYAPPRLSNEQFEALLYRLEREAAGKRPAIIAGDFNAWSTEWGSRRNTARGDMLLECMASLDMCLLNTGKKHRRRRGNGKWNIKSFDEETFKVAIAEDRIIAGCAAEKAKKLMGLVSYACDASMARSTQRKARPPVYWWNVDIARLREGCISARRIAQRARIDRAHYHERYKEARAELRRAIKNSKRQCWKDLVQSVDDCPWGRPYKIVMNKLQNQATQSPTDLPLVTQIVRTLFPSDAIGTGLLRIEGRENPRRVPPVTMEEFRRAMSRIRDAAAPGPDGVPNKVLKLAMQARPELFLDVYNACLTEGVFPACWKMQRLVLLPKGDKPPEEPSSYRPLCMLNTAGKILERIICNRIEEHTETETGLSEMQFGFRKSRSTIDAIRIVVETARSAIAGRRWRRVTKNYCAIITLDVKNAFNSARWSRVLQALRNLGVPDYVLKLIRSYFSERILLYHTDEGTRRYKVTAGVPQGSVLGPTLWNIMYDGVLRVQFPQGVEIVGYADDIAIVVTAKHLEDVTLKANRAIRII
;
A
#
# COMPACT_ATOMS: atom_id res chain seq x y z
N MET A 1 -34.84 37.25 74.37
CA MET A 1 -33.92 38.39 74.58
C MET A 1 -32.71 37.85 75.32
N ALA A 2 -31.55 37.81 74.65
CA ALA A 2 -30.33 38.59 75.01
C ALA A 2 -29.65 38.02 76.26
N ASP A 3 -28.35 37.74 76.37
CA ASP A 3 -27.15 38.11 75.61
C ASP A 3 -26.03 37.07 75.91
N GLY A 4 -24.95 37.09 75.12
CA GLY A 4 -23.94 36.02 75.05
C GLY A 4 -22.86 35.98 76.14
N LEU A 5 -21.89 35.07 75.94
CA LEU A 5 -20.50 35.14 76.44
C LEU A 5 -19.65 34.08 75.72
N ARG A 6 -18.59 34.51 75.02
CA ARG A 6 -17.50 33.65 74.50
C ARG A 6 -16.24 33.93 75.31
N GLY A 7 -15.62 32.87 75.81
CA GLY A 7 -14.26 32.83 76.38
C GLY A 7 -13.57 31.53 75.96
N ALA A 8 -12.29 31.62 75.63
CA ALA A 8 -11.48 30.66 74.89
C ALA A 8 -10.83 29.55 75.74
N GLN A 9 -10.47 28.43 75.10
CA GLN A 9 -9.37 27.52 75.49
C GLN A 9 -8.74 26.86 74.25
N ALA A 10 -7.40 26.80 74.21
CA ALA A 10 -6.54 26.19 73.17
C ALA A 10 -6.47 24.64 73.28
N PRO A 11 -5.86 23.90 72.32
CA PRO A 11 -4.40 23.71 72.32
C PRO A 11 -3.69 23.49 70.95
N PHE A 12 -2.36 23.65 70.95
CA PHE A 12 -1.38 23.31 69.90
C PHE A 12 -0.60 22.06 70.35
N ALA A 13 -0.60 20.97 69.56
CA ALA A 13 0.38 19.87 69.61
C ALA A 13 0.14 18.88 68.45
N ASP A 14 0.52 19.20 67.21
CA ASP A 14 0.51 18.22 66.10
C ASP A 14 1.53 18.50 64.97
N THR A 15 2.35 19.55 65.10
CA THR A 15 3.22 20.02 64.00
C THR A 15 4.63 19.43 63.98
N GLU A 16 5.12 18.79 65.05
CA GLU A 16 6.50 18.29 65.12
C GLU A 16 6.70 16.86 64.57
N LEU A 17 5.65 16.02 64.58
CA LEU A 17 5.73 14.66 64.03
C LEU A 17 5.69 14.61 62.49
N ALA A 18 5.10 15.61 61.84
CA ALA A 18 5.01 15.68 60.38
C ALA A 18 6.33 16.10 59.71
N THR A 19 7.14 16.93 60.37
CA THR A 19 8.45 17.38 59.87
C THR A 19 9.50 16.28 59.95
N ALA A 20 9.53 15.49 61.04
CA ALA A 20 10.49 14.40 61.21
C ALA A 20 10.31 13.26 60.18
N ALA A 21 9.06 12.97 59.77
CA ALA A 21 8.77 11.96 58.74
C ALA A 21 9.18 12.42 57.33
N SER A 22 9.08 13.72 57.04
CA SER A 22 9.52 14.33 55.78
C SER A 22 11.05 14.22 55.63
N ASP A 23 11.81 14.57 56.66
CA ASP A 23 13.27 14.61 56.61
C ASP A 23 13.90 13.22 56.48
N ALA A 24 13.35 12.20 57.16
CA ALA A 24 13.80 10.81 57.03
C ALA A 24 13.61 10.24 55.61
N THR A 25 12.53 10.63 54.92
CA THR A 25 12.30 10.18 53.53
C THR A 25 13.19 10.91 52.51
N ALA A 26 13.58 12.15 52.78
CA ALA A 26 14.49 12.92 51.94
C ALA A 26 15.92 12.35 51.97
N ASP A 27 16.42 11.93 53.13
CA ASP A 27 17.78 11.39 53.25
C ASP A 27 17.92 9.99 52.63
N VAL A 28 16.90 9.14 52.73
CA VAL A 28 16.86 7.84 52.02
C VAL A 28 16.87 8.03 50.49
N ARG A 29 16.22 9.08 49.97
CA ARG A 29 16.22 9.41 48.53
C ARG A 29 17.59 9.92 48.07
N LYS A 30 18.26 10.78 48.86
CA LYS A 30 19.62 11.27 48.55
C LYS A 30 20.64 10.13 48.49
N GLU A 31 20.58 9.19 49.42
CA GLU A 31 21.52 8.06 49.46
C GLU A 31 21.30 7.09 48.28
N LYS A 32 20.04 6.82 47.94
CA LYS A 32 19.69 6.06 46.72
C LYS A 32 20.17 6.75 45.44
N ARG A 33 20.06 8.08 45.36
CA ARG A 33 20.55 8.88 44.23
C ARG A 33 22.07 8.81 44.08
N LYS A 34 22.83 8.96 45.18
CA LYS A 34 24.30 8.82 45.16
C LYS A 34 24.74 7.43 44.66
N LYS A 35 24.07 6.36 45.11
CA LYS A 35 24.34 4.98 44.65
C LYS A 35 24.11 4.79 43.15
N HIS A 36 23.05 5.38 42.59
CA HIS A 36 22.75 5.29 41.16
C HIS A 36 23.66 6.18 40.29
N VAL A 37 24.11 7.33 40.81
CA VAL A 37 25.12 8.18 40.14
C VAL A 37 26.46 7.45 40.06
N LYS A 38 26.88 6.77 41.14
CA LYS A 38 28.10 5.94 41.14
C LYS A 38 27.99 4.78 40.15
N SER A 39 26.86 4.06 40.16
CA SER A 39 26.60 2.97 39.20
C SER A 39 26.57 3.47 37.74
N ARG A 40 26.09 4.69 37.47
CA ARG A 40 26.10 5.29 36.14
C ARG A 40 27.52 5.55 35.62
N SER A 41 28.42 6.07 36.47
CA SER A 41 29.84 6.26 36.12
C SER A 41 30.49 4.93 35.76
N GLU A 42 30.32 3.90 36.60
CA GLU A 42 30.89 2.57 36.36
C GLU A 42 30.38 1.93 35.04
N HIS A 43 29.10 2.15 34.69
CA HIS A 43 28.54 1.66 33.44
C HIS A 43 29.04 2.43 32.20
N LEU A 44 29.32 3.74 32.34
CA LEU A 44 29.91 4.53 31.26
C LEU A 44 31.36 4.13 30.99
N ASP A 45 32.14 3.87 32.04
CA ASP A 45 33.53 3.40 31.92
C ASP A 45 33.57 2.02 31.25
N ARG A 46 32.66 1.11 31.63
CA ARG A 46 32.50 -0.20 30.97
C ARG A 46 32.10 -0.08 29.50
N LEU A 47 31.25 0.89 29.16
CA LEU A 47 30.86 1.13 27.77
C LEU A 47 32.05 1.65 26.94
N GLY A 48 32.84 2.57 27.50
CA GLY A 48 34.08 3.06 26.91
C GLY A 48 35.04 1.92 26.58
N ASN A 49 35.35 1.08 27.57
CA ASN A 49 36.26 -0.06 27.40
C ASN A 49 35.80 -1.04 26.30
N LYS A 50 34.50 -1.34 26.20
CA LYS A 50 33.97 -2.23 25.15
C LYS A 50 34.01 -1.60 23.75
N ILE A 51 33.84 -0.29 23.66
CA ILE A 51 33.97 0.44 22.39
C ILE A 51 35.43 0.43 21.93
N ASP A 52 36.38 0.58 22.85
CA ASP A 52 37.80 0.52 22.54
C ASP A 52 38.25 -0.90 22.17
N GLU A 53 37.75 -1.95 22.83
CA GLU A 53 37.94 -3.36 22.41
C GLU A 53 37.40 -3.61 21.00
N LEU A 54 36.22 -3.07 20.67
CA LEU A 54 35.63 -3.20 19.32
C LEU A 54 36.50 -2.49 18.27
N ARG A 55 37.00 -1.29 18.58
CA ARG A 55 37.90 -0.52 17.69
C ARG A 55 39.19 -1.28 17.44
N GLU A 56 39.83 -1.77 18.49
CA GLU A 56 41.08 -2.54 18.39
C GLU A 56 40.88 -3.86 17.60
N TYR A 57 39.73 -4.51 17.77
CA TYR A 57 39.39 -5.73 17.04
C TYR A 57 39.15 -5.48 15.53
N ILE A 58 38.49 -4.37 15.19
CA ILE A 58 38.19 -3.96 13.81
C ILE A 58 39.50 -3.60 13.08
N ASP A 59 40.44 -2.94 13.75
CA ASP A 59 41.72 -2.54 13.15
C ASP A 59 42.66 -3.74 12.91
N LYS A 60 42.59 -4.79 13.74
CA LYS A 60 43.50 -5.95 13.66
C LYS A 60 43.06 -7.08 12.74
N THR A 61 41.79 -7.17 12.29
CA THR A 61 41.28 -8.42 11.67
C THR A 61 40.49 -8.23 10.37
N ARG A 62 40.98 -8.79 9.26
CA ARG A 62 40.17 -8.97 8.03
C ARG A 62 39.40 -10.29 8.08
N GLY A 63 38.08 -10.21 8.16
CA GLY A 63 37.19 -11.31 7.75
C GLY A 63 36.56 -12.17 8.85
N VAL A 64 36.10 -11.60 9.98
CA VAL A 64 35.30 -12.35 10.96
C VAL A 64 34.06 -11.54 11.39
N GLN A 65 32.88 -11.92 10.87
CA GLN A 65 31.61 -11.23 11.15
C GLN A 65 30.96 -11.60 12.49
N THR A 66 31.33 -12.74 13.10
CA THR A 66 30.68 -13.28 14.30
C THR A 66 31.12 -12.57 15.58
N LYS A 67 32.43 -12.42 15.80
CA LYS A 67 32.96 -11.68 16.97
C LYS A 67 32.56 -10.21 17.00
N ILE A 68 32.48 -9.55 15.83
CA ILE A 68 31.97 -8.16 15.74
C ILE A 68 30.50 -8.11 16.19
N LYS A 69 29.68 -9.07 15.78
CA LYS A 69 28.27 -9.13 16.20
C LYS A 69 28.15 -9.32 17.72
N ASP A 70 28.99 -10.16 18.30
CA ASP A 70 28.95 -10.43 19.75
C ASP A 70 29.42 -9.21 20.57
N LEU A 71 30.48 -8.51 20.11
CA LEU A 71 30.93 -7.25 20.72
C LEU A 71 29.88 -6.14 20.59
N VAL A 72 29.26 -5.98 19.42
CA VAL A 72 28.18 -4.99 19.22
C VAL A 72 26.99 -5.28 20.13
N ARG A 73 26.58 -6.55 20.26
CA ARG A 73 25.50 -6.95 21.17
C ARG A 73 25.85 -6.69 22.64
N SER A 74 27.12 -6.89 23.01
CA SER A 74 27.64 -6.61 24.34
C SER A 74 27.64 -5.11 24.68
N ILE A 75 27.90 -4.25 23.69
CA ILE A 75 27.81 -2.78 23.79
C ILE A 75 26.34 -2.35 23.93
N GLU A 76 25.43 -2.91 23.15
CA GLU A 76 23.99 -2.62 23.22
C GLU A 76 23.42 -2.88 24.62
N VAL A 77 23.75 -4.03 25.22
CA VAL A 77 23.31 -4.38 26.58
C VAL A 77 23.87 -3.41 27.62
N THR A 78 25.14 -3.00 27.52
CA THR A 78 25.73 -2.04 28.46
C THR A 78 25.13 -0.63 28.29
N TYR A 79 24.81 -0.23 27.06
CA TYR A 79 24.13 1.03 26.78
C TYR A 79 22.71 1.07 27.37
N GLU A 80 21.93 -0.01 27.24
CA GLU A 80 20.60 -0.11 27.87
C GLU A 80 20.67 0.06 29.39
N SER A 81 21.66 -0.55 30.06
CA SER A 81 21.89 -0.36 31.49
C SER A 81 22.21 1.09 31.87
N VAL A 82 22.98 1.81 31.04
CA VAL A 82 23.26 3.24 31.24
C VAL A 82 21.98 4.07 31.10
N CYS A 83 21.15 3.79 30.10
CA CYS A 83 19.87 4.48 29.89
C CYS A 83 18.92 4.30 31.08
N ILE A 84 18.81 3.08 31.61
CA ILE A 84 17.98 2.79 32.79
C ILE A 84 18.48 3.57 34.01
N ALA A 85 19.81 3.58 34.26
CA ALA A 85 20.40 4.34 35.35
C ALA A 85 20.18 5.87 35.19
N HIS A 86 20.23 6.37 33.95
CA HIS A 86 20.00 7.78 33.63
C HIS A 86 18.55 8.22 33.87
N ASP A 87 17.58 7.43 33.40
CA ASP A 87 16.15 7.73 33.57
C ASP A 87 15.75 7.73 35.04
N TYR A 88 16.34 6.85 35.86
CA TYR A 88 16.12 6.84 37.30
C TYR A 88 16.60 8.14 37.96
N VAL A 89 17.81 8.61 37.63
CA VAL A 89 18.35 9.88 38.18
C VAL A 89 17.53 11.09 37.75
N LEU A 90 17.04 11.12 36.50
CA LEU A 90 16.18 12.20 36.00
C LEU A 90 14.81 12.24 36.67
N ASN A 91 14.21 11.07 36.91
CA ASN A 91 12.90 10.99 37.55
C ASN A 91 12.97 11.43 39.03
N CYS A 92 14.02 11.04 39.77
CA CYS A 92 14.23 11.53 41.13
C CYS A 92 14.40 13.07 41.18
N GLY A 93 15.08 13.66 40.20
CA GLY A 93 15.27 15.12 40.14
C GLY A 93 13.97 15.90 39.80
N ARG A 94 13.04 15.28 39.06
CA ARG A 94 11.72 15.86 38.78
C ARG A 94 10.81 15.82 40.01
N ASP A 95 10.85 14.74 40.77
CA ASP A 95 10.04 14.60 42.00
C ASP A 95 10.48 15.61 43.07
N GLU A 96 11.79 15.84 43.24
CA GLU A 96 12.34 16.88 44.12
C GLU A 96 11.93 18.31 43.69
N ALA A 97 11.85 18.56 42.37
CA ALA A 97 11.44 19.85 41.84
C ALA A 97 9.92 20.09 41.99
N LEU A 98 9.12 19.02 41.91
CA LEU A 98 7.68 19.08 42.09
C LEU A 98 7.31 19.31 43.56
N GLU A 99 8.00 18.65 44.50
CA GLU A 99 7.84 18.85 45.96
C GLU A 99 8.14 20.30 46.36
N LYS A 100 9.24 20.89 45.86
CA LYS A 100 9.58 22.31 46.10
C LYS A 100 8.57 23.29 45.48
N ALA A 101 8.01 22.95 44.32
CA ALA A 101 6.98 23.77 43.68
C ALA A 101 5.67 23.79 44.49
N THR A 102 5.28 22.66 45.09
CA THR A 102 4.10 22.57 45.97
C THR A 102 4.27 23.35 47.29
N GLN A 103 5.47 23.39 47.88
CA GLN A 103 5.72 24.19 49.10
C GLN A 103 5.71 25.70 48.84
N THR A 104 5.99 26.14 47.60
CA THR A 104 6.04 27.57 47.25
C THR A 104 4.65 28.15 46.93
N SER A 105 3.62 27.32 46.78
CA SER A 105 2.26 27.70 46.34
C SER A 105 1.32 28.22 47.45
N LEU A 106 1.77 28.34 48.71
CA LEU A 106 0.94 28.70 49.87
C LEU A 106 1.16 30.13 50.40
N ARG A 107 1.30 31.15 49.53
CA ARG A 107 1.26 32.57 49.95
C ARG A 107 0.38 33.42 49.02
N PRO A 108 -0.47 34.32 49.56
CA PRO A 108 -1.37 35.16 48.76
C PRO A 108 -0.66 36.38 48.13
N PRO A 109 -1.19 36.95 47.02
CA PRO A 109 -0.45 37.92 46.21
C PRO A 109 -0.66 39.37 46.66
N VAL A 110 0.43 40.14 46.70
CA VAL A 110 0.43 41.61 46.82
C VAL A 110 0.73 42.23 45.45
N ALA A 111 -0.06 43.24 45.08
CA ALA A 111 0.05 43.99 43.84
C ALA A 111 1.17 45.06 43.89
N LYS A 112 1.93 45.24 42.79
CA LYS A 112 2.17 46.54 42.10
C LYS A 112 3.29 46.51 41.02
N LYS A 113 2.99 47.29 39.96
CA LYS A 113 3.84 48.18 39.10
C LYS A 113 4.88 47.62 38.11
N ARG A 114 4.50 47.76 36.82
CA ARG A 114 5.22 48.34 35.65
C ARG A 114 6.74 48.60 35.76
N ALA A 115 7.52 48.04 34.82
CA ALA A 115 8.64 48.72 34.14
C ALA A 115 8.99 48.05 32.79
N LYS A 116 9.32 48.89 31.78
CA LYS A 116 9.77 48.56 30.42
C LYS A 116 11.24 48.10 30.39
N LYS A 117 11.61 47.13 29.53
CA LYS A 117 12.61 47.27 28.43
C LYS A 117 12.96 45.94 27.73
N THR A 118 12.84 45.95 26.40
CA THR A 118 13.73 45.42 25.34
C THR A 118 14.60 44.17 25.60
N THR A 119 14.44 43.12 24.80
CA THR A 119 15.37 42.70 23.70
C THR A 119 14.92 41.37 23.08
N ALA A 120 15.54 41.02 21.95
CA ALA A 120 15.08 40.16 20.88
C ALA A 120 15.18 38.64 21.09
N SER A 121 14.62 37.93 20.09
CA SER A 121 14.99 36.60 19.57
C SER A 121 14.09 35.39 19.91
N THR A 122 13.24 35.11 18.92
CA THR A 122 13.12 33.82 18.19
C THR A 122 12.94 32.53 18.99
N SER A 123 11.67 32.16 19.08
CA SER A 123 11.13 30.84 19.40
C SER A 123 11.50 29.75 18.37
N LYS A 124 11.80 28.51 18.81
CA LYS A 124 10.88 27.34 18.73
C LYS A 124 11.57 25.99 19.05
N ASN A 125 11.21 25.46 20.21
CA ASN A 125 10.65 24.13 20.47
C ASN A 125 11.07 22.96 19.57
N ALA A 126 11.86 22.07 20.17
CA ALA A 126 11.92 20.65 19.87
C ALA A 126 10.77 19.92 20.59
N GLY A 127 9.94 19.21 19.82
CA GLY A 127 8.94 18.27 20.33
C GLY A 127 9.41 16.84 20.07
N THR A 128 9.74 16.12 21.14
CA THR A 128 10.10 14.70 21.11
C THR A 128 8.83 13.86 21.32
N LYS A 129 8.52 13.00 20.35
CA LYS A 129 7.70 11.80 20.55
C LYS A 129 8.64 10.64 20.85
N GLY A 130 8.57 10.11 22.06
CA GLY A 130 9.08 8.77 22.40
C GLY A 130 7.93 7.78 22.36
N LYS A 131 8.04 6.78 21.48
CA LYS A 131 7.27 5.54 21.50
C LYS A 131 8.27 4.42 21.75
N GLN A 132 7.82 3.44 22.53
CA GLN A 132 8.32 2.07 22.63
C GLN A 132 9.65 1.96 23.40
N CYS A 133 9.85 0.96 24.26
CA CYS A 133 9.82 -0.45 23.90
C CYS A 133 9.43 -1.37 25.05
N VAL A 134 8.87 -2.52 24.68
CA VAL A 134 9.09 -3.80 25.38
C VAL A 134 10.09 -4.56 24.50
N PRO A 135 11.02 -5.34 25.09
CA PRO A 135 11.06 -6.76 24.70
C PRO A 135 11.28 -7.70 25.89
N GLN A 136 10.53 -8.80 25.86
CA GLN A 136 10.77 -10.01 26.65
C GLN A 136 11.93 -10.84 26.06
N ARG A 137 12.52 -11.72 26.87
CA ARG A 137 12.76 -13.14 26.51
C ARG A 137 13.35 -13.98 27.64
N SER A 138 12.75 -15.15 27.86
CA SER A 138 13.36 -16.50 28.01
C SER A 138 12.22 -17.47 28.38
N SER A 139 11.86 -18.51 27.60
CA SER A 139 12.52 -19.77 27.22
C SER A 139 12.60 -20.81 28.33
N THR A 140 11.82 -21.91 28.21
CA THR A 140 12.25 -23.25 28.65
C THR A 140 11.51 -24.33 27.86
N THR A 141 12.27 -25.33 27.44
CA THR A 141 11.91 -26.55 26.68
C THR A 141 11.49 -27.69 27.61
N VAL A 142 10.49 -28.48 27.21
CA VAL A 142 10.32 -29.89 27.61
C VAL A 142 9.77 -30.69 26.40
N ASN A 143 10.27 -31.91 26.26
CA ASN A 143 10.06 -32.87 25.19
C ASN A 143 8.98 -33.90 25.59
N CYS A 144 8.27 -34.51 24.63
CA CYS A 144 7.83 -35.94 24.60
C CYS A 144 6.85 -36.23 23.44
N ASN A 145 7.01 -37.41 22.85
CA ASN A 145 6.38 -37.95 21.64
C ASN A 145 4.91 -38.36 21.78
N GLY A 146 4.20 -38.48 20.63
CA GLY A 146 3.16 -39.50 20.46
C GLY A 146 1.96 -39.19 19.53
N ILE A 147 1.89 -39.94 18.42
CA ILE A 147 0.70 -40.49 17.72
C ILE A 147 0.07 -39.66 16.56
N GLU A 148 -0.30 -40.40 15.51
CA GLU A 148 -0.42 -40.08 14.09
C GLU A 148 -1.83 -39.62 13.61
N THR A 149 -1.83 -38.74 12.59
CA THR A 149 -2.73 -38.59 11.39
C THR A 149 -4.27 -38.49 11.51
N PRO A 150 -5.02 -37.77 10.61
CA PRO A 150 -4.81 -37.68 9.16
C PRO A 150 -4.96 -36.31 8.47
N GLN A 151 -4.16 -36.15 7.41
CA GLN A 151 -4.25 -35.09 6.40
C GLN A 151 -5.32 -35.42 5.35
N LYS A 152 -6.23 -34.47 5.10
CA LYS A 152 -7.01 -34.41 3.85
C LYS A 152 -6.29 -33.47 2.89
N GLY A 153 -5.92 -33.99 1.72
CA GLY A 153 -5.00 -33.40 0.78
C GLY A 153 -5.50 -32.16 0.04
N HIS A 154 -4.53 -31.30 -0.29
CA HIS A 154 -4.63 -30.32 -1.35
C HIS A 154 -3.85 -30.83 -2.57
N ARG A 155 -4.52 -30.87 -3.73
CA ARG A 155 -3.93 -31.11 -5.04
C ARG A 155 -3.09 -29.88 -5.43
N GLU A 156 -1.77 -30.02 -5.47
CA GLU A 156 -0.87 -29.06 -6.12
C GLU A 156 -0.77 -29.35 -7.62
N ALA A 157 -0.61 -28.28 -8.40
CA ALA A 157 -0.37 -28.34 -9.84
C ALA A 157 0.94 -29.09 -10.14
N GLU A 158 0.86 -30.11 -11.00
CA GLU A 158 2.00 -30.98 -11.33
C GLU A 158 3.21 -30.20 -11.85
N GLU A 159 4.26 -30.10 -11.04
CA GLU A 159 5.60 -29.74 -11.50
C GLU A 159 6.13 -30.86 -12.40
N ARG A 160 6.06 -30.69 -13.73
CA ARG A 160 6.43 -31.76 -14.67
C ARG A 160 7.95 -31.88 -14.85
N TRP A 161 8.56 -32.77 -14.07
CA TRP A 161 9.97 -33.16 -14.17
C TRP A 161 10.15 -34.29 -15.21
N THR A 162 11.27 -34.30 -15.93
CA THR A 162 11.60 -35.36 -16.91
C THR A 162 12.79 -36.19 -16.43
N LYS A 163 12.60 -37.50 -16.24
CA LYS A 163 13.65 -38.45 -15.84
C LYS A 163 14.66 -38.63 -16.98
N VAL A 164 15.95 -38.57 -16.67
CA VAL A 164 17.02 -38.76 -17.65
C VAL A 164 17.40 -40.24 -17.68
N VAL A 165 17.02 -40.95 -18.74
CA VAL A 165 17.30 -42.39 -18.89
C VAL A 165 18.74 -42.58 -19.41
N GLY A 166 19.56 -43.31 -18.64
CA GLY A 166 20.88 -43.77 -19.08
C GLY A 166 20.73 -44.79 -20.21
N LYS A 167 21.50 -44.63 -21.30
CA LYS A 167 21.48 -45.60 -22.41
C LYS A 167 22.10 -46.91 -21.95
N ASN A 168 21.27 -47.92 -21.73
CA ASN A 168 21.62 -49.32 -21.99
C ASN A 168 20.36 -50.04 -22.46
N THR A 169 20.14 -50.01 -23.77
CA THR A 169 19.38 -51.01 -24.56
C THR A 169 19.49 -50.59 -26.02
N LYS A 170 20.14 -51.45 -26.82
CA LYS A 170 20.07 -51.44 -28.27
C LYS A 170 18.76 -52.13 -28.66
N THR A 171 17.87 -51.44 -29.34
CA THR A 171 16.95 -52.04 -30.31
C THR A 171 16.60 -50.98 -31.35
N ALA A 172 16.86 -51.35 -32.60
CA ALA A 172 16.53 -50.60 -33.79
C ALA A 172 15.02 -50.71 -34.08
N GLU A 173 14.40 -49.66 -34.61
CA GLU A 173 13.93 -49.63 -36.01
C GLU A 173 13.15 -48.36 -36.34
N ASN A 174 13.08 -48.12 -37.65
CA ASN A 174 12.89 -46.84 -38.33
C ASN A 174 11.43 -46.40 -38.46
N ALA A 175 11.19 -45.08 -38.36
CA ALA A 175 10.23 -44.39 -39.22
C ALA A 175 10.55 -42.88 -39.32
N GLY A 176 11.01 -42.47 -40.50
CA GLY A 176 10.71 -41.22 -41.22
C GLY A 176 10.79 -39.85 -40.52
N GLY A 177 11.70 -38.99 -41.02
CA GLY A 177 11.50 -37.53 -41.03
C GLY A 177 12.31 -36.72 -40.00
N ARG A 178 13.59 -36.47 -40.29
CA ARG A 178 14.44 -35.58 -39.46
C ARG A 178 14.05 -34.11 -39.64
N ARG A 179 13.18 -33.60 -38.77
CA ARG A 179 13.10 -32.16 -38.47
C ARG A 179 14.11 -31.85 -37.37
N TRP A 180 15.11 -31.00 -37.62
CA TRP A 180 16.07 -30.55 -36.61
C TRP A 180 15.36 -29.71 -35.53
N LEU A 181 14.80 -30.38 -34.52
CA LEU A 181 14.33 -29.75 -33.29
C LEU A 181 15.57 -29.31 -32.48
N ARG A 182 15.71 -28.01 -32.29
CA ARG A 182 16.73 -27.41 -31.42
C ARG A 182 16.57 -28.00 -30.01
N ARG A 183 17.56 -28.76 -29.53
CA ARG A 183 17.55 -29.34 -28.18
C ARG A 183 17.49 -28.22 -27.14
N VAL A 184 16.48 -28.24 -26.28
CA VAL A 184 16.26 -27.22 -25.24
C VAL A 184 17.20 -27.48 -24.06
N ARG A 185 17.82 -26.42 -23.54
CA ARG A 185 18.75 -26.44 -22.42
C ARG A 185 17.98 -26.54 -21.09
N PRO A 186 18.31 -27.48 -20.18
CA PRO A 186 17.70 -27.54 -18.85
C PRO A 186 18.18 -26.39 -17.95
N THR A 187 17.27 -25.82 -17.16
CA THR A 187 17.56 -24.71 -16.22
C THR A 187 17.85 -25.19 -14.80
N ALA A 188 17.43 -26.40 -14.45
CA ALA A 188 17.68 -27.01 -13.15
C ALA A 188 17.75 -28.54 -13.26
N VAL A 189 18.54 -29.15 -12.37
CA VAL A 189 18.72 -30.60 -12.26
C VAL A 189 18.40 -31.02 -10.83
N LEU A 190 17.53 -32.02 -10.67
CA LEU A 190 17.14 -32.61 -9.40
C LEU A 190 17.76 -34.00 -9.28
N VAL A 191 18.36 -34.28 -8.12
CA VAL A 191 19.10 -35.51 -7.83
C VAL A 191 18.50 -36.15 -6.58
N LYS A 192 17.85 -37.31 -6.74
CA LYS A 192 17.24 -38.10 -5.67
C LYS A 192 18.11 -39.32 -5.36
N ALA A 193 18.55 -39.48 -4.11
CA ALA A 193 19.28 -40.67 -3.69
C ALA A 193 18.36 -41.89 -3.72
N ALA A 194 18.80 -43.01 -4.29
CA ALA A 194 18.17 -44.30 -4.10
C ALA A 194 18.72 -44.94 -2.80
N ASN A 195 17.88 -45.76 -2.18
CA ASN A 195 17.96 -46.23 -0.81
C ASN A 195 19.39 -46.62 -0.35
N GLY A 196 19.86 -45.95 0.72
CA GLY A 196 21.02 -46.36 1.52
C GLY A 196 22.29 -45.49 1.41
N ALA A 197 22.44 -44.67 0.37
CA ALA A 197 23.63 -43.81 0.21
C ALA A 197 23.48 -42.46 0.95
N SER A 198 24.49 -42.04 1.72
CA SER A 198 24.47 -40.72 2.38
C SER A 198 24.78 -39.60 1.38
N TYR A 199 24.05 -38.49 1.49
CA TYR A 199 24.24 -37.30 0.64
C TYR A 199 25.66 -36.71 0.71
N ALA A 200 26.39 -36.95 1.82
CA ALA A 200 27.77 -36.50 1.98
C ALA A 200 28.75 -37.31 1.12
N ASP A 201 28.43 -38.57 0.84
CA ASP A 201 29.26 -39.46 0.03
C ASP A 201 29.05 -39.19 -1.46
N ILE A 202 27.80 -38.91 -1.85
CA ILE A 202 27.46 -38.43 -3.20
C ILE A 202 28.20 -37.12 -3.52
N LEU A 203 28.21 -36.15 -2.59
CA LEU A 203 28.90 -34.87 -2.78
C LEU A 203 30.43 -35.00 -2.76
N ARG A 204 30.99 -35.95 -2.01
CA ARG A 204 32.43 -36.25 -2.02
C ARG A 204 32.86 -36.85 -3.36
N ASN A 205 32.07 -37.80 -3.89
CA ASN A 205 32.33 -38.43 -5.20
C ASN A 205 32.17 -37.46 -6.38
N VAL A 206 31.26 -36.49 -6.30
CA VAL A 206 31.10 -35.43 -7.33
C VAL A 206 32.27 -34.44 -7.34
N LYS A 207 32.94 -34.23 -6.20
CA LYS A 207 34.07 -33.28 -6.08
C LYS A 207 35.42 -33.88 -6.46
N SER A 208 35.57 -35.20 -6.44
CA SER A 208 36.81 -35.90 -6.76
C SER A 208 37.03 -36.06 -8.27
N ASP A 209 35.99 -35.96 -9.11
CA ASP A 209 36.08 -36.12 -10.56
C ASP A 209 36.43 -34.80 -11.30
N PRO A 210 37.47 -34.78 -12.17
CA PRO A 210 37.86 -33.60 -12.94
C PRO A 210 36.77 -33.02 -13.85
N VAL A 211 35.89 -33.87 -14.42
CA VAL A 211 34.81 -33.45 -15.34
C VAL A 211 33.65 -32.82 -14.58
N LEU A 212 33.40 -33.26 -13.35
CA LEU A 212 32.34 -32.73 -12.48
C LEU A 212 32.78 -31.48 -11.68
N LYS A 213 34.08 -31.20 -11.59
CA LYS A 213 34.58 -29.89 -11.12
C LYS A 213 34.09 -28.74 -12.02
N GLU A 214 34.08 -28.92 -13.34
CA GLU A 214 33.47 -27.94 -14.26
C GLU A 214 31.96 -27.79 -14.02
N PHE A 215 31.26 -28.88 -13.66
CA PHE A 215 29.84 -28.84 -13.29
C PHE A 215 29.61 -27.99 -12.04
N SER A 216 30.46 -28.14 -11.01
CA SER A 216 30.37 -27.32 -9.79
C SER A 216 30.58 -25.83 -10.07
N ALA A 217 31.44 -25.47 -11.04
CA ALA A 217 31.65 -24.09 -11.46
C ALA A 217 30.44 -23.47 -12.19
N GLY A 218 29.59 -24.31 -12.80
CA GLY A 218 28.36 -23.90 -13.48
C GLY A 218 27.12 -23.83 -12.59
N VAL A 219 27.19 -24.27 -11.32
CA VAL A 219 26.06 -24.28 -10.38
C VAL A 219 26.04 -22.99 -9.58
N THR A 220 24.96 -22.22 -9.68
CA THR A 220 24.80 -20.97 -8.92
C THR A 220 24.28 -21.21 -7.50
N LYS A 221 23.49 -22.27 -7.31
CA LYS A 221 22.87 -22.56 -6.02
C LYS A 221 22.50 -24.03 -5.90
N ILE A 222 22.75 -24.59 -4.70
CA ILE A 222 22.32 -25.94 -4.31
C ILE A 222 21.32 -25.77 -3.18
N ARG A 223 20.16 -26.42 -3.27
CA ARG A 223 19.15 -26.42 -2.21
C ARG A 223 18.61 -27.83 -1.99
N ARG A 224 18.10 -28.09 -0.80
CA ARG A 224 17.25 -29.26 -0.52
C ARG A 224 15.79 -28.85 -0.64
N ASN A 225 14.98 -29.67 -1.30
CA ASN A 225 13.52 -29.51 -1.27
C ASN A 225 12.92 -30.17 -0.02
N ALA A 226 11.61 -30.02 0.19
CA ALA A 226 10.90 -30.62 1.33
C ALA A 226 10.97 -32.16 1.35
N GLU A 227 11.19 -32.80 0.20
CA GLU A 227 11.37 -34.25 0.05
C GLU A 227 12.82 -34.73 0.30
N GLY A 228 13.74 -33.83 0.70
CA GLY A 228 15.14 -34.17 0.97
C GLY A 228 16.06 -34.26 -0.26
N ALA A 229 15.52 -34.09 -1.48
CA ALA A 229 16.26 -34.15 -2.74
C ALA A 229 17.13 -32.90 -2.98
N LEU A 230 18.27 -33.08 -3.66
CA LEU A 230 19.19 -31.99 -4.00
C LEU A 230 18.83 -31.37 -5.35
N LEU A 231 18.53 -30.08 -5.32
CA LEU A 231 18.26 -29.25 -6.49
C LEU A 231 19.49 -28.39 -6.83
N PHE A 232 19.98 -28.54 -8.06
CA PHE A 232 21.08 -27.76 -8.63
C PHE A 232 20.54 -26.74 -9.62
N GLU A 233 20.63 -25.45 -9.27
CA GLU A 233 20.34 -24.33 -10.16
C GLU A 233 21.58 -24.04 -11.03
N LEU A 234 21.43 -24.05 -12.35
CA LEU A 234 22.54 -23.86 -13.29
C LEU A 234 22.65 -22.41 -13.77
N SER A 235 23.87 -21.90 -13.86
CA SER A 235 24.18 -20.58 -14.40
C SER A 235 23.83 -20.50 -15.89
N LYS A 236 23.53 -19.29 -16.38
CA LYS A 236 23.28 -19.04 -17.81
C LYS A 236 24.53 -19.27 -18.68
N GLU A 237 25.71 -19.29 -18.09
CA GLU A 237 27.02 -19.33 -18.76
C GLU A 237 27.58 -20.76 -18.88
N ALA A 238 27.03 -21.74 -18.15
CA ALA A 238 27.47 -23.14 -18.22
C ALA A 238 27.36 -23.74 -19.64
N ARG A 239 28.48 -24.23 -20.19
CA ARG A 239 28.54 -24.90 -21.50
C ARG A 239 28.31 -26.41 -21.33
N ASN A 240 27.76 -27.08 -22.35
CA ASN A 240 27.55 -28.54 -22.40
C ASN A 240 26.70 -29.17 -21.25
N THR A 241 25.65 -28.49 -20.79
CA THR A 241 24.75 -28.97 -19.71
C THR A 241 24.12 -30.34 -19.96
N GLN A 242 23.83 -30.73 -21.21
CA GLN A 242 23.34 -32.08 -21.54
C GLN A 242 24.40 -33.18 -21.44
N GLY A 243 25.66 -32.88 -21.82
CA GLY A 243 26.78 -33.82 -21.63
C GLY A 243 27.08 -34.04 -20.16
N MET A 244 26.97 -32.98 -19.35
CA MET A 244 27.16 -33.02 -17.91
C MET A 244 26.07 -33.82 -17.18
N VAL A 245 24.79 -33.60 -17.52
CA VAL A 245 23.67 -34.37 -16.95
C VAL A 245 23.80 -35.87 -17.28
N LYS A 246 24.32 -36.20 -18.47
CA LYS A 246 24.63 -37.60 -18.84
C LYS A 246 25.84 -38.16 -18.10
N ALA A 247 26.89 -37.36 -17.86
CA ALA A 247 28.06 -37.78 -17.09
C ALA A 247 27.71 -38.06 -15.61
N VAL A 248 26.86 -37.21 -15.02
CA VAL A 248 26.29 -37.43 -13.67
C VAL A 248 25.47 -38.72 -13.64
N ALA A 249 24.59 -38.94 -14.63
CA ALA A 249 23.77 -40.14 -14.71
C ALA A 249 24.58 -41.42 -15.00
N SER A 250 25.67 -41.36 -15.79
CA SER A 250 26.48 -42.53 -16.14
C SER A 250 27.42 -43.00 -15.03
N ARG A 251 27.84 -42.11 -14.12
CA ARG A 251 28.84 -42.41 -13.10
C ARG A 251 28.25 -42.70 -11.72
N ILE A 252 27.12 -42.07 -11.41
CA ILE A 252 26.43 -42.33 -10.13
C ILE A 252 25.63 -43.65 -10.18
N GLY A 253 25.50 -44.28 -11.36
CA GLY A 253 24.94 -45.64 -11.49
C GLY A 253 23.51 -45.75 -10.96
N ASN A 254 23.01 -46.98 -10.80
CA ASN A 254 21.63 -47.30 -10.39
C ASN A 254 21.23 -46.77 -8.99
N GLU A 255 22.12 -46.06 -8.29
CA GLU A 255 21.92 -45.56 -6.93
C GLU A 255 21.27 -44.17 -6.86
N VAL A 256 21.01 -43.48 -7.98
CA VAL A 256 20.45 -42.11 -7.94
C VAL A 256 19.57 -41.82 -9.17
N GLU A 257 18.41 -41.21 -8.96
CA GLU A 257 17.56 -40.72 -10.05
C GLU A 257 17.83 -39.24 -10.38
N VAL A 258 18.08 -38.95 -11.65
CA VAL A 258 18.35 -37.59 -12.15
C VAL A 258 17.20 -37.09 -13.01
N TRP A 259 16.65 -35.93 -12.63
CA TRP A 259 15.50 -35.31 -13.29
C TRP A 259 15.87 -33.90 -13.78
N ALA A 260 15.42 -33.53 -14.98
CA ALA A 260 15.68 -32.22 -15.58
C ALA A 260 14.40 -31.41 -15.79
N LYS A 261 14.43 -30.12 -15.44
CA LYS A 261 13.32 -29.17 -15.66
C LYS A 261 13.45 -28.53 -17.05
N THR A 262 12.46 -28.76 -17.90
CA THR A 262 12.38 -28.21 -19.25
C THR A 262 11.16 -27.28 -19.34
N GLN A 263 11.34 -25.99 -19.64
CA GLN A 263 10.19 -25.08 -19.83
C GLN A 263 9.45 -25.44 -21.12
N ARG A 264 8.22 -25.96 -20.99
CA ARG A 264 7.23 -25.96 -22.07
C ARG A 264 6.34 -24.74 -21.85
N VAL A 265 6.29 -23.83 -22.83
CA VAL A 265 5.39 -22.67 -22.79
C VAL A 265 3.99 -23.16 -23.16
N THR A 266 3.14 -23.36 -22.17
CA THR A 266 1.70 -23.53 -22.38
C THR A 266 1.06 -22.14 -22.27
N LEU A 267 0.45 -21.67 -23.35
CA LEU A 267 -0.29 -20.41 -23.36
C LEU A 267 -1.74 -20.70 -22.92
N THR A 268 -2.09 -20.28 -21.72
CA THR A 268 -3.48 -20.15 -21.28
C THR A 268 -3.93 -18.71 -21.55
N VAL A 269 -4.95 -18.56 -22.37
CA VAL A 269 -5.59 -17.27 -22.65
C VAL A 269 -6.70 -17.06 -21.62
N SER A 270 -6.57 -16.02 -20.81
CA SER A 270 -7.58 -15.59 -19.85
C SER A 270 -7.71 -14.08 -19.95
N ASP A 271 -8.72 -13.64 -20.71
CA ASP A 271 -9.46 -12.37 -20.62
C ASP A 271 -10.29 -12.22 -21.91
N MET A 272 -11.52 -12.75 -21.91
CA MET A 272 -12.57 -12.38 -22.86
C MET A 272 -13.56 -11.48 -22.12
N ASP A 273 -13.43 -10.17 -22.28
CA ASP A 273 -14.50 -9.23 -21.94
C ASP A 273 -15.46 -9.15 -23.13
N GLU A 274 -16.59 -9.87 -23.02
CA GLU A 274 -17.77 -9.63 -23.84
C GLU A 274 -18.56 -8.45 -23.27
N VAL A 275 -18.64 -7.36 -24.02
CA VAL A 275 -19.74 -6.40 -23.86
C VAL A 275 -20.32 -6.17 -25.25
N THR A 276 -21.34 -6.97 -25.56
CA THR A 276 -22.24 -6.74 -26.70
C THR A 276 -23.64 -6.61 -26.10
N THR A 277 -24.21 -5.41 -26.14
CA THR A 277 -25.62 -5.19 -25.79
C THR A 277 -26.52 -5.66 -26.92
N LYS A 278 -27.68 -6.25 -26.59
CA LYS A 278 -28.63 -6.85 -27.53
C LYS A 278 -29.31 -5.88 -28.51
N ASP A 279 -29.03 -4.59 -28.44
CA ASP A 279 -29.65 -3.56 -29.28
C ASP A 279 -28.84 -3.16 -30.54
N ASP A 280 -27.65 -3.73 -30.76
CA ASP A 280 -26.78 -3.41 -31.93
C ASP A 280 -27.10 -4.24 -33.19
N HIS A 281 -28.25 -4.93 -33.26
CA HIS A 281 -28.58 -5.87 -34.33
C HIS A 281 -29.20 -5.27 -35.60
N ARG A 282 -29.18 -3.93 -35.79
CA ARG A 282 -29.68 -3.31 -37.03
C ARG A 282 -28.79 -2.20 -37.56
N ALA A 283 -27.64 -2.57 -38.13
CA ALA A 283 -26.98 -1.79 -39.18
C ALA A 283 -26.07 -2.70 -40.02
N PRO A 284 -26.09 -2.63 -41.36
CA PRO A 284 -25.17 -3.37 -42.21
C PRO A 284 -23.80 -2.68 -42.18
N SER A 285 -22.72 -3.47 -42.01
CA SER A 285 -21.30 -3.06 -41.98
C SER A 285 -20.72 -2.71 -40.60
N ARG A 286 -20.30 -3.75 -39.85
CA ARG A 286 -19.55 -3.61 -38.59
C ARG A 286 -18.09 -3.24 -38.90
N VAL A 287 -17.67 -2.01 -38.62
CA VAL A 287 -16.23 -1.64 -38.63
C VAL A 287 -15.62 -2.00 -37.27
N HIS A 288 -14.81 -3.07 -37.24
CA HIS A 288 -14.07 -3.47 -36.05
C HIS A 288 -12.67 -2.85 -36.06
N TRP A 289 -12.39 -1.94 -35.12
CA TRP A 289 -11.08 -1.28 -35.01
C TRP A 289 -10.29 -1.82 -33.81
N VAL A 290 -9.12 -2.40 -34.06
CA VAL A 290 -8.21 -2.92 -33.03
C VAL A 290 -6.89 -2.15 -33.09
N THR A 291 -6.59 -1.35 -32.07
CA THR A 291 -5.28 -0.69 -31.95
C THR A 291 -4.31 -1.55 -31.15
N LEU A 292 -3.30 -2.12 -31.80
CA LEU A 292 -2.17 -2.73 -31.09
C LEU A 292 -1.06 -1.69 -30.93
N ARG A 293 -0.68 -1.38 -29.69
CA ARG A 293 0.45 -0.49 -29.42
C ARG A 293 1.75 -1.25 -29.54
N LYS A 294 2.71 -0.66 -30.27
CA LYS A 294 4.04 -1.24 -30.52
C LYS A 294 3.92 -2.61 -31.18
N VAL A 295 3.43 -2.65 -32.41
CA VAL A 295 3.62 -3.80 -33.31
C VAL A 295 5.08 -3.86 -33.79
N THR A 296 6.04 -3.46 -32.95
CA THR A 296 7.49 -3.53 -33.18
C THR A 296 8.10 -4.81 -32.61
N LEU A 297 7.26 -5.72 -32.12
CA LEU A 297 7.64 -7.01 -31.55
C LEU A 297 6.91 -8.13 -32.27
N LYS A 298 7.62 -9.22 -32.56
CA LYS A 298 7.08 -10.41 -33.22
C LYS A 298 5.77 -10.91 -32.59
N SER A 299 5.75 -11.00 -31.25
CA SER A 299 4.57 -11.49 -30.51
C SER A 299 3.33 -10.62 -30.68
N ALA A 300 3.48 -9.30 -30.88
CA ALA A 300 2.36 -8.39 -31.08
C ALA A 300 1.73 -8.59 -32.47
N GLN A 301 2.55 -8.81 -33.50
CA GLN A 301 2.07 -9.11 -34.85
C GLN A 301 1.47 -10.52 -34.93
N ASP A 302 2.03 -11.50 -34.21
CA ASP A 302 1.46 -12.85 -34.11
C ASP A 302 0.07 -12.81 -33.42
N MET A 303 -0.11 -12.00 -32.37
CA MET A 303 -1.44 -11.80 -31.74
C MET A 303 -2.44 -11.09 -32.67
N LEU A 304 -2.00 -10.13 -33.47
CA LEU A 304 -2.86 -9.46 -34.45
C LEU A 304 -3.50 -10.48 -35.40
N GLN A 305 -2.73 -11.47 -35.84
CA GLN A 305 -3.22 -12.51 -36.72
C GLN A 305 -4.32 -13.36 -36.06
N CYS A 306 -4.12 -13.78 -34.80
CA CYS A 306 -5.15 -14.50 -34.05
C CYS A 306 -6.44 -13.66 -33.94
N ILE A 307 -6.33 -12.36 -33.67
CA ILE A 307 -7.49 -11.46 -33.54
C ILE A 307 -8.24 -11.31 -34.87
N VAL A 308 -7.50 -11.21 -35.99
CA VAL A 308 -8.08 -11.09 -37.33
C VAL A 308 -8.89 -12.34 -37.70
N GLU A 309 -8.36 -13.52 -37.37
CA GLU A 309 -9.07 -14.79 -37.58
C GLU A 309 -10.28 -14.92 -36.65
N GLU A 310 -10.12 -14.66 -35.35
CA GLU A 310 -11.17 -14.78 -34.34
C GLU A 310 -12.34 -13.81 -34.59
N ARG A 311 -12.03 -12.56 -34.92
CA ARG A 311 -13.04 -11.49 -35.11
C ARG A 311 -13.50 -11.35 -36.55
N LYS A 312 -13.06 -12.22 -37.46
CA LYS A 312 -13.41 -12.19 -38.90
C LYS A 312 -13.18 -10.81 -39.52
N ILE A 313 -11.99 -10.24 -39.30
CA ILE A 313 -11.62 -8.91 -39.81
C ILE A 313 -11.18 -9.03 -41.27
N ASP A 314 -11.74 -8.19 -42.14
CA ASP A 314 -11.47 -8.22 -43.59
C ASP A 314 -10.34 -7.28 -44.02
N VAL A 315 -10.17 -6.13 -43.35
CA VAL A 315 -9.06 -5.20 -43.61
C VAL A 315 -8.45 -4.69 -42.31
N VAL A 316 -7.11 -4.60 -42.29
CA VAL A 316 -6.33 -4.14 -41.14
C VAL A 316 -5.45 -2.95 -41.54
N ILE A 317 -5.47 -1.89 -40.73
CA ILE A 317 -4.62 -0.69 -40.87
C ILE A 317 -3.56 -0.74 -39.77
N ILE A 318 -2.28 -0.61 -40.13
CA ILE A 318 -1.15 -0.81 -39.22
C ILE A 318 -0.22 0.40 -39.27
N SER A 319 0.14 0.88 -38.07
CA SER A 319 1.18 1.87 -37.86
C SER A 319 2.32 1.25 -37.03
N GLU A 320 3.57 1.45 -37.46
CA GLU A 320 4.80 0.80 -36.96
C GLU A 320 4.81 -0.75 -37.08
N GLN A 321 4.78 -1.30 -38.30
CA GLN A 321 4.85 -2.74 -38.53
C GLN A 321 6.23 -3.35 -38.15
N TYR A 322 6.24 -4.61 -37.68
CA TYR A 322 7.47 -5.32 -37.30
C TYR A 322 8.14 -6.05 -38.47
N ARG A 323 7.39 -6.78 -39.31
CA ARG A 323 7.94 -7.49 -40.48
C ARG A 323 6.93 -7.62 -41.62
N ASP A 324 7.44 -7.53 -42.85
CA ASP A 324 6.70 -7.80 -44.08
C ASP A 324 6.42 -9.31 -44.26
N ARG A 325 5.20 -9.67 -44.66
CA ARG A 325 4.84 -11.00 -45.18
C ARG A 325 3.95 -10.82 -46.41
N ASP A 326 4.20 -11.61 -47.45
CA ASP A 326 3.53 -11.68 -48.76
C ASP A 326 3.04 -10.37 -49.41
N ARG A 327 3.63 -10.03 -50.57
CA ARG A 327 3.33 -8.77 -51.29
C ARG A 327 1.95 -8.72 -51.95
N CYS A 328 1.21 -9.83 -52.01
CA CYS A 328 -0.08 -9.90 -52.72
C CYS A 328 -1.27 -9.37 -51.89
N CYS A 329 -1.17 -9.35 -50.56
CA CYS A 329 -2.24 -8.91 -49.66
C CYS A 329 -1.88 -7.66 -48.82
N TRP A 330 -0.73 -7.04 -49.09
CA TRP A 330 -0.25 -5.86 -48.35
C TRP A 330 0.01 -4.66 -49.27
N ALA A 331 -0.37 -3.48 -48.79
CA ALA A 331 0.10 -2.19 -49.27
C ALA A 331 0.98 -1.55 -48.19
N LEU A 332 2.20 -1.16 -48.54
CA LEU A 332 3.22 -0.68 -47.61
C LEU A 332 3.72 0.70 -48.05
N ASP A 333 4.16 1.50 -47.08
CA ASP A 333 4.98 2.69 -47.32
C ASP A 333 6.46 2.31 -47.48
N ALA A 334 7.30 3.27 -47.87
CA ALA A 334 8.72 3.05 -48.17
C ALA A 334 9.56 2.51 -47.00
N LYS A 335 9.09 2.71 -45.76
CA LYS A 335 9.79 2.30 -44.54
C LYS A 335 9.09 1.13 -43.82
N SER A 336 8.03 0.57 -44.39
CA SER A 336 7.16 -0.42 -43.76
C SER A 336 6.67 0.01 -42.37
N LEU A 337 6.38 1.30 -42.19
CA LEU A 337 5.81 1.89 -40.97
C LEU A 337 4.31 2.12 -41.10
N ALA A 338 3.78 2.36 -42.30
CA ALA A 338 2.36 2.44 -42.55
C ALA A 338 1.95 1.33 -43.52
N ALA A 339 0.92 0.56 -43.15
CA ALA A 339 0.51 -0.58 -43.94
C ALA A 339 -1.01 -0.81 -43.93
N VAL A 340 -1.53 -1.29 -45.05
CA VAL A 340 -2.89 -1.81 -45.18
C VAL A 340 -2.78 -3.29 -45.56
N TRP A 341 -3.44 -4.14 -44.80
CA TRP A 341 -3.49 -5.58 -45.03
C TRP A 341 -4.92 -6.01 -45.36
N ALA A 342 -5.11 -6.53 -46.57
CA ALA A 342 -6.33 -7.25 -46.95
C ALA A 342 -6.26 -8.67 -46.38
N ALA A 343 -7.10 -8.96 -45.39
CA ALA A 343 -7.09 -10.23 -44.67
C ALA A 343 -8.09 -11.23 -45.27
N ARG A 344 -7.98 -12.49 -44.82
CA ARG A 344 -8.86 -13.59 -45.24
C ARG A 344 -8.83 -13.82 -46.75
N ASP A 345 -9.99 -13.85 -47.40
CA ASP A 345 -10.21 -14.07 -48.83
C ASP A 345 -10.17 -12.76 -49.65
N LYS A 346 -9.98 -11.61 -48.99
CA LYS A 346 -9.97 -10.31 -49.65
C LYS A 346 -8.65 -10.02 -50.36
N ARG A 347 -8.73 -9.34 -51.50
CA ARG A 347 -7.57 -8.98 -52.34
C ARG A 347 -7.48 -7.48 -52.52
N ILE A 348 -6.25 -7.01 -52.72
CA ILE A 348 -5.98 -5.61 -53.05
C ILE A 348 -6.20 -5.41 -54.56
N GLU A 349 -7.17 -4.60 -54.92
CA GLU A 349 -7.49 -4.22 -56.31
C GLU A 349 -6.48 -3.20 -56.86
N ALA A 350 -6.12 -2.22 -56.03
CA ALA A 350 -5.16 -1.15 -56.35
C ALA A 350 -4.43 -0.73 -55.07
N ARG A 351 -3.22 -0.17 -55.19
CA ARG A 351 -2.43 0.26 -54.03
C ARG A 351 -1.51 1.42 -54.33
N SER A 352 -1.06 2.09 -53.26
CA SER A 352 -0.07 3.15 -53.29
C SER A 352 1.30 2.69 -53.80
N ASN A 353 2.08 3.64 -54.33
CA ASN A 353 3.47 3.40 -54.66
C ASN A 353 4.28 3.04 -53.40
N PRO A 354 4.98 1.89 -53.36
CA PRO A 354 5.76 1.49 -52.19
C PRO A 354 6.95 2.40 -51.90
N ARG A 355 7.27 3.39 -52.76
CA ARG A 355 8.29 4.42 -52.50
C ARG A 355 7.74 5.63 -51.73
N THR A 356 6.44 5.72 -51.52
CA THR A 356 5.84 6.80 -50.75
C THR A 356 6.16 6.61 -49.27
N GLU A 357 6.82 7.59 -48.64
CA GLU A 357 7.06 7.54 -47.19
C GLU A 357 5.80 7.91 -46.40
N MET A 358 5.59 7.26 -45.25
CA MET A 358 4.64 7.64 -44.19
C MET A 358 3.15 7.52 -44.54
N LEU A 359 2.85 7.13 -45.77
CA LEU A 359 1.50 6.96 -46.32
C LEU A 359 1.45 5.69 -47.16
N ALA A 360 0.49 4.82 -46.87
CA ALA A 360 0.14 3.66 -47.69
C ALA A 360 -1.37 3.62 -47.90
N TRP A 361 -1.83 3.21 -49.09
CA TRP A 361 -3.26 3.00 -49.32
C TRP A 361 -3.50 1.77 -50.19
N ALA A 362 -4.68 1.15 -50.01
CA ALA A 362 -5.15 0.03 -50.80
C ALA A 362 -6.64 0.19 -51.14
N LYS A 363 -7.04 -0.27 -52.31
CA LYS A 363 -8.44 -0.45 -52.69
C LYS A 363 -8.81 -1.90 -52.44
N VAL A 364 -9.80 -2.14 -51.59
CA VAL A 364 -10.29 -3.47 -51.21
C VAL A 364 -11.81 -3.43 -51.25
N GLU A 365 -12.44 -4.28 -52.06
CA GLU A 365 -13.90 -4.37 -52.21
C GLU A 365 -14.54 -3.01 -52.56
N GLY A 366 -13.94 -2.30 -53.52
CA GLY A 366 -14.42 -0.97 -53.93
C GLY A 366 -14.10 0.19 -52.96
N LEU A 367 -13.57 -0.08 -51.76
CA LEU A 367 -13.27 0.92 -50.73
C LEU A 367 -11.79 1.30 -50.73
N TYR A 368 -11.50 2.60 -50.72
CA TYR A 368 -10.13 3.11 -50.61
C TYR A 368 -9.75 3.29 -49.13
N ILE A 369 -8.69 2.62 -48.69
CA ILE A 369 -8.27 2.60 -47.29
C ILE A 369 -6.85 3.16 -47.20
N PHE A 370 -6.67 4.23 -46.43
CA PHE A 370 -5.41 4.91 -46.20
C PHE A 370 -4.91 4.63 -44.79
N SER A 371 -3.65 4.21 -44.71
CA SER A 371 -2.86 4.09 -43.48
C SER A 371 -1.81 5.20 -43.43
N VAL A 372 -1.82 5.99 -42.36
CA VAL A 372 -0.86 7.07 -42.14
C VAL A 372 -0.05 6.84 -40.87
N TYR A 373 1.26 7.08 -40.92
CA TYR A 373 2.08 7.14 -39.72
C TYR A 373 2.98 8.37 -39.75
N ALA A 374 2.69 9.36 -38.92
CA ALA A 374 3.50 10.54 -38.73
C ALA A 374 4.36 10.40 -37.47
N PRO A 375 5.70 10.27 -37.58
CA PRO A 375 6.56 10.12 -36.41
C PRO A 375 6.46 11.31 -35.44
N PRO A 376 6.60 11.10 -34.13
CA PRO A 376 6.53 12.18 -33.14
C PRO A 376 7.67 13.19 -33.25
N ARG A 377 8.75 12.86 -33.98
CA ARG A 377 9.93 13.72 -34.20
C ARG A 377 9.90 14.49 -35.52
N LEU A 378 8.85 14.34 -36.32
CA LEU A 378 8.68 15.10 -37.56
C LEU A 378 8.72 16.61 -37.25
N SER A 379 9.06 17.50 -38.20
CA SER A 379 8.79 18.95 -38.03
C SER A 379 7.35 19.28 -38.44
N ASN A 380 6.88 20.52 -38.23
CA ASN A 380 5.56 20.94 -38.73
C ASN A 380 5.55 21.04 -40.26
N GLU A 381 6.60 21.59 -40.87
CA GLU A 381 6.75 21.65 -42.35
C GLU A 381 6.71 20.25 -42.98
N GLN A 382 7.41 19.29 -42.39
CA GLN A 382 7.39 17.90 -42.85
C GLN A 382 6.03 17.22 -42.65
N PHE A 383 5.27 17.66 -41.64
CA PHE A 383 3.90 17.18 -41.40
C PHE A 383 2.93 17.78 -42.44
N GLU A 384 3.08 19.05 -42.78
CA GLU A 384 2.33 19.72 -43.84
C GLU A 384 2.54 19.03 -45.19
N ALA A 385 3.80 18.74 -45.54
CA ALA A 385 4.14 18.02 -46.76
C ALA A 385 3.54 16.61 -46.81
N LEU A 386 3.35 15.95 -45.65
CA LEU A 386 2.63 14.69 -45.55
C LEU A 386 1.13 14.87 -45.83
N LEU A 387 0.50 15.90 -45.25
CA LEU A 387 -0.93 16.19 -45.46
C LEU A 387 -1.24 16.58 -46.90
N TYR A 388 -0.44 17.46 -47.51
CA TYR A 388 -0.58 17.81 -48.93
C TYR A 388 -0.48 16.58 -49.85
N ARG A 389 0.41 15.64 -49.51
CA ARG A 389 0.51 14.37 -50.24
C ARG A 389 -0.71 13.50 -50.03
N LEU A 390 -1.22 13.41 -48.80
CA LEU A 390 -2.44 12.68 -48.48
C LEU A 390 -3.63 13.25 -49.26
N GLU A 391 -3.79 14.57 -49.34
CA GLU A 391 -4.86 15.22 -50.11
C GLU A 391 -4.78 14.86 -51.58
N ARG A 392 -3.59 14.99 -52.18
CA ARG A 392 -3.38 14.65 -53.60
C ARG A 392 -3.63 13.17 -53.89
N GLU A 393 -3.24 12.29 -52.98
CA GLU A 393 -3.47 10.84 -53.12
C GLU A 393 -4.92 10.45 -52.85
N ALA A 394 -5.64 11.16 -51.98
CA ALA A 394 -7.05 10.91 -51.66
C ALA A 394 -8.02 11.55 -52.66
N ALA A 395 -7.59 12.59 -53.38
CA ALA A 395 -8.38 13.24 -54.41
C ALA A 395 -8.90 12.24 -55.45
N GLY A 396 -10.22 12.28 -55.70
CA GLY A 396 -10.91 11.40 -56.64
C GLY A 396 -11.10 9.95 -56.18
N LYS A 397 -10.68 9.57 -54.97
CA LYS A 397 -10.85 8.22 -54.43
C LYS A 397 -11.99 8.22 -53.41
N ARG A 398 -13.20 7.84 -53.84
CA ARG A 398 -14.40 7.71 -52.99
C ARG A 398 -15.13 6.39 -53.28
N PRO A 399 -15.68 5.70 -52.26
CA PRO A 399 -15.61 6.01 -50.82
C PRO A 399 -14.20 5.75 -50.24
N ALA A 400 -13.78 6.57 -49.26
CA ALA A 400 -12.47 6.46 -48.62
C ALA A 400 -12.52 6.44 -47.09
N ILE A 401 -11.62 5.67 -46.49
CA ILE A 401 -11.32 5.67 -45.05
C ILE A 401 -9.87 6.08 -44.86
N ILE A 402 -9.65 7.12 -44.06
CA ILE A 402 -8.31 7.56 -43.67
C ILE A 402 -8.13 7.32 -42.17
N ALA A 403 -7.11 6.53 -41.81
CA ALA A 403 -6.79 6.24 -40.41
C ALA A 403 -5.30 6.02 -40.21
N GLY A 404 -4.85 6.11 -38.96
CA GLY A 404 -3.44 5.95 -38.62
C GLY A 404 -3.04 6.71 -37.36
N ASP A 405 -1.74 6.78 -37.10
CA ASP A 405 -1.18 7.58 -36.01
C ASP A 405 -0.53 8.85 -36.55
N PHE A 406 -1.29 9.94 -36.54
CA PHE A 406 -0.86 11.26 -36.98
C PHE A 406 0.00 12.00 -35.93
N ASN A 407 0.09 11.50 -34.69
CA ASN A 407 0.69 12.23 -33.57
C ASN A 407 0.22 13.70 -33.45
N ALA A 408 -1.06 13.94 -33.77
CA ALA A 408 -1.72 15.25 -33.78
C ALA A 408 -2.85 15.31 -32.74
N TRP A 409 -2.92 16.38 -31.97
CA TRP A 409 -3.92 16.55 -30.91
C TRP A 409 -4.93 17.63 -31.29
N SER A 410 -6.22 17.29 -31.23
CA SER A 410 -7.35 18.22 -31.41
C SER A 410 -8.46 17.95 -30.39
N THR A 411 -9.20 19.00 -30.04
CA THR A 411 -10.42 18.96 -29.21
C THR A 411 -11.53 18.15 -29.85
N GLU A 412 -11.63 18.13 -31.18
CA GLU A 412 -12.67 17.41 -31.95
C GLU A 412 -12.68 15.91 -31.65
N TRP A 413 -11.52 15.31 -31.36
CA TRP A 413 -11.39 13.91 -30.93
C TRP A 413 -10.93 13.75 -29.48
N GLY A 414 -11.23 14.73 -28.62
CA GLY A 414 -11.14 14.61 -27.16
C GLY A 414 -9.78 14.96 -26.53
N SER A 415 -8.94 15.76 -27.19
CA SER A 415 -7.73 16.34 -26.56
C SER A 415 -8.09 17.58 -25.72
N ARG A 416 -7.28 17.93 -24.71
CA ARG A 416 -7.52 19.11 -23.86
C ARG A 416 -7.32 20.45 -24.59
N ARG A 417 -6.50 20.43 -25.64
CA ARG A 417 -6.13 21.57 -26.47
C ARG A 417 -5.72 21.08 -27.84
N ASN A 418 -5.77 21.95 -28.83
CA ASN A 418 -5.21 21.68 -30.14
C ASN A 418 -3.69 21.83 -30.11
N THR A 419 -3.04 21.16 -31.04
CA THR A 419 -1.64 21.36 -31.42
C THR A 419 -1.65 21.88 -32.85
N ALA A 420 -0.60 22.59 -33.29
CA ALA A 420 -0.50 23.06 -34.68
C ALA A 420 -0.80 21.94 -35.71
N ARG A 421 -0.29 20.73 -35.46
CA ARG A 421 -0.60 19.55 -36.29
C ARG A 421 -2.05 19.11 -36.25
N GLY A 422 -2.71 19.26 -35.10
CA GLY A 422 -4.13 18.96 -34.96
C GLY A 422 -4.98 19.91 -35.79
N ASP A 423 -4.64 21.19 -35.79
CA ASP A 423 -5.31 22.21 -36.59
C ASP A 423 -5.10 21.95 -38.09
N MET A 424 -3.85 21.76 -38.52
CA MET A 424 -3.52 21.41 -39.91
C MET A 424 -4.21 20.13 -40.39
N LEU A 425 -4.32 19.11 -39.52
CA LEU A 425 -5.02 17.88 -39.86
C LEU A 425 -6.53 18.10 -40.01
N LEU A 426 -7.14 18.95 -39.18
CA LEU A 426 -8.55 19.28 -39.31
C LEU A 426 -8.83 20.00 -40.63
N GLU A 427 -8.01 20.99 -40.99
CA GLU A 427 -8.10 21.70 -42.27
C GLU A 427 -7.99 20.72 -43.45
N CYS A 428 -7.03 19.79 -43.39
CA CYS A 428 -6.85 18.75 -44.41
C CYS A 428 -8.03 17.76 -44.50
N MET A 429 -8.64 17.37 -43.37
CA MET A 429 -9.83 16.51 -43.44
C MET A 429 -11.05 17.27 -43.98
N ALA A 430 -11.15 18.57 -43.68
CA ALA A 430 -12.21 19.43 -44.20
C ALA A 430 -12.08 19.65 -45.71
N SER A 431 -10.86 19.86 -46.24
CA SER A 431 -10.60 20.01 -47.67
C SER A 431 -10.99 18.76 -48.48
N LEU A 432 -10.86 17.58 -47.86
CA LEU A 432 -11.26 16.30 -48.43
C LEU A 432 -12.75 15.96 -48.24
N ASP A 433 -13.51 16.82 -47.55
CA ASP A 433 -14.93 16.63 -47.22
C ASP A 433 -15.14 15.26 -46.52
N MET A 434 -14.29 15.00 -45.52
CA MET A 434 -14.29 13.77 -44.74
C MET A 434 -15.07 13.93 -43.43
N CYS A 435 -15.86 12.92 -43.07
CA CYS A 435 -16.55 12.88 -41.79
C CYS A 435 -15.67 12.25 -40.69
N LEU A 436 -15.55 12.92 -39.53
CA LEU A 436 -14.80 12.42 -38.39
C LEU A 436 -15.58 11.30 -37.66
N LEU A 437 -15.09 10.06 -37.77
CA LEU A 437 -15.69 8.90 -37.07
C LEU A 437 -15.07 8.64 -35.67
N ASN A 438 -14.14 9.48 -35.21
CA ASN A 438 -13.47 9.30 -33.93
C ASN A 438 -14.30 9.87 -32.76
N THR A 439 -15.22 9.06 -32.21
CA THR A 439 -16.12 9.44 -31.11
C THR A 439 -15.50 9.38 -29.70
N GLY A 440 -14.17 9.34 -29.60
CA GLY A 440 -13.45 9.03 -28.37
C GLY A 440 -13.49 10.11 -27.28
N LYS A 441 -14.54 10.17 -26.45
CA LYS A 441 -14.58 10.97 -25.19
C LYS A 441 -13.59 10.53 -24.09
N LYS A 442 -12.67 9.59 -24.38
CA LYS A 442 -11.73 9.03 -23.40
C LYS A 442 -10.30 9.17 -23.90
N HIS A 443 -9.50 9.98 -23.21
CA HIS A 443 -8.04 10.01 -23.37
C HIS A 443 -7.47 8.58 -23.35
N ARG A 444 -7.00 8.06 -24.49
CA ARG A 444 -6.37 6.73 -24.62
C ARG A 444 -4.97 6.66 -24.00
N ARG A 445 -4.51 7.73 -23.36
CA ARG A 445 -3.40 7.70 -22.42
C ARG A 445 -3.97 7.98 -21.03
N ARG A 446 -4.52 6.97 -20.37
CA ARG A 446 -4.41 6.94 -18.91
C ARG A 446 -2.91 6.83 -18.62
N ARG A 447 -2.23 7.98 -18.46
CA ARG A 447 -1.20 8.05 -17.44
C ARG A 447 -1.93 7.56 -16.20
N GLY A 448 -1.64 6.34 -15.74
CA GLY A 448 -2.36 5.75 -14.61
C GLY A 448 -2.52 6.82 -13.55
N ASN A 449 -3.75 7.05 -13.07
CA ASN A 449 -4.15 8.21 -12.25
C ASN A 449 -3.08 8.51 -11.20
N GLY A 450 -2.11 9.34 -11.58
CA GLY A 450 -1.01 9.70 -10.71
C GLY A 450 -1.63 10.52 -9.61
N LYS A 451 -1.29 10.22 -8.36
CA LYS A 451 -1.69 11.04 -7.22
C LYS A 451 -1.31 12.49 -7.52
N TRP A 452 -2.18 13.45 -7.24
CA TRP A 452 -1.83 14.87 -7.39
C TRP A 452 -0.61 15.18 -6.52
N ASN A 453 0.37 15.87 -7.10
CA ASN A 453 1.56 16.27 -6.38
C ASN A 453 1.28 17.58 -5.65
N ILE A 454 1.10 17.50 -4.33
CA ILE A 454 0.80 18.67 -3.51
C ILE A 454 1.92 19.72 -3.52
N LYS A 455 3.16 19.35 -3.90
CA LYS A 455 4.28 20.31 -4.01
C LYS A 455 4.14 21.26 -5.18
N SER A 456 3.40 20.88 -6.21
CA SER A 456 3.11 21.74 -7.37
C SER A 456 1.72 22.35 -7.28
N PHE A 457 1.18 22.52 -6.06
CA PHE A 457 -0.14 23.08 -5.86
C PHE A 457 -0.09 24.60 -5.99
N ASP A 458 -0.81 25.12 -6.97
CA ASP A 458 -1.07 26.55 -7.15
C ASP A 458 -2.45 26.89 -6.57
N GLU A 459 -2.45 27.65 -5.47
CA GLU A 459 -3.68 27.98 -4.74
C GLU A 459 -4.58 28.97 -5.50
N GLU A 460 -4.00 29.93 -6.21
CA GLU A 460 -4.77 30.97 -6.90
C GLU A 460 -5.49 30.40 -8.13
N THR A 461 -4.77 29.62 -8.95
CA THR A 461 -5.38 28.87 -10.05
C THR A 461 -6.48 27.92 -9.55
N PHE A 462 -6.30 27.32 -8.37
CA PHE A 462 -7.32 26.46 -7.77
C PHE A 462 -8.58 27.24 -7.37
N LYS A 463 -8.43 28.42 -6.74
CA LYS A 463 -9.56 29.28 -6.35
C LYS A 463 -10.35 29.77 -7.56
N VAL A 464 -9.67 30.14 -8.65
CA VAL A 464 -10.35 30.53 -9.89
C VAL A 464 -11.11 29.34 -10.49
N ALA A 465 -10.47 28.17 -10.60
CA ALA A 465 -11.10 26.99 -11.18
C ALA A 465 -12.27 26.43 -10.37
N ILE A 466 -12.28 26.60 -9.04
CA ILE A 466 -13.41 26.20 -8.18
C ILE A 466 -14.53 27.26 -8.16
N ALA A 467 -14.20 28.52 -8.45
CA ALA A 467 -15.16 29.62 -8.52
C ALA A 467 -15.99 29.62 -9.81
N GLU A 468 -15.58 28.89 -10.86
CA GLU A 468 -16.39 28.67 -12.06
C GLU A 468 -17.81 28.23 -11.70
N ASP A 469 -18.81 29.03 -12.06
CA ASP A 469 -20.20 28.71 -11.78
C ASP A 469 -20.68 27.54 -12.63
N ARG A 470 -20.77 26.37 -11.98
CA ARG A 470 -21.35 25.17 -12.56
C ARG A 470 -22.60 24.80 -11.76
N ILE A 471 -23.72 24.69 -12.47
CA ILE A 471 -24.99 24.29 -11.87
C ILE A 471 -24.89 22.84 -11.38
N ILE A 472 -24.98 22.66 -10.05
CA ILE A 472 -25.03 21.35 -9.40
C ILE A 472 -26.50 20.98 -9.15
N ALA A 473 -27.19 20.55 -10.21
CA ALA A 473 -28.56 20.05 -10.14
C ALA A 473 -28.63 18.52 -10.12
N GLY A 474 -29.78 17.97 -9.70
CA GLY A 474 -30.06 16.53 -9.66
C GLY A 474 -30.29 16.01 -8.24
N CYS A 475 -30.38 14.69 -8.10
CA CYS A 475 -30.51 14.02 -6.79
C CYS A 475 -29.21 14.11 -5.98
N ALA A 476 -29.26 13.82 -4.68
CA ALA A 476 -28.11 13.88 -3.78
C ALA A 476 -26.86 13.13 -4.32
N ALA A 477 -27.06 11.96 -4.93
CA ALA A 477 -25.98 11.17 -5.51
C ALA A 477 -25.35 11.83 -6.75
N GLU A 478 -26.16 12.47 -7.60
CA GLU A 478 -25.69 13.21 -8.77
C GLU A 478 -24.99 14.50 -8.37
N LYS A 479 -25.56 15.25 -7.42
CA LYS A 479 -24.96 16.47 -6.88
C LYS A 479 -23.57 16.17 -6.29
N ALA A 480 -23.45 15.11 -5.48
CA ALA A 480 -22.17 14.67 -4.94
C ALA A 480 -21.14 14.29 -6.02
N LYS A 481 -21.57 13.58 -7.08
CA LYS A 481 -20.70 13.21 -8.20
C LYS A 481 -20.22 14.43 -8.99
N LYS A 482 -21.13 15.38 -9.27
CA LYS A 482 -20.82 16.64 -9.97
C LYS A 482 -19.88 17.51 -9.13
N LEU A 483 -20.13 17.66 -7.83
CA LEU A 483 -19.26 18.37 -6.89
C LEU A 483 -17.84 17.78 -6.86
N MET A 484 -17.71 16.46 -6.70
CA MET A 484 -16.39 15.82 -6.71
C MET A 484 -15.71 15.92 -8.09
N GLY A 485 -16.50 15.97 -9.17
CA GLY A 485 -16.02 16.26 -10.53
C GLY A 485 -15.43 17.66 -10.65
N LEU A 486 -16.12 18.68 -10.12
CA LEU A 486 -15.64 20.06 -10.07
C LEU A 486 -14.33 20.17 -9.26
N VAL A 487 -14.29 19.58 -8.05
CA VAL A 487 -13.07 19.55 -7.23
C VAL A 487 -11.92 18.86 -7.97
N SER A 488 -12.19 17.75 -8.64
CA SER A 488 -11.17 17.03 -9.44
C SER A 488 -10.68 17.85 -10.63
N TYR A 489 -11.56 18.61 -11.28
CA TYR A 489 -11.20 19.54 -12.36
C TYR A 489 -10.29 20.66 -11.83
N ALA A 490 -10.67 21.30 -10.72
CA ALA A 490 -9.85 22.33 -10.08
C ALA A 490 -8.48 21.77 -9.67
N CYS A 491 -8.42 20.54 -9.15
CA CYS A 491 -7.16 19.86 -8.84
C CYS A 491 -6.31 19.58 -10.07
N ASP A 492 -6.92 19.21 -11.20
CA ASP A 492 -6.22 18.98 -12.46
C ASP A 492 -5.69 20.27 -13.09
N ALA A 493 -6.36 21.41 -12.86
CA ALA A 493 -5.91 22.73 -13.29
C ALA A 493 -4.74 23.23 -12.42
N SER A 494 -4.80 22.99 -11.10
CA SER A 494 -3.84 23.56 -10.15
C SER A 494 -2.66 22.67 -9.75
N MET A 495 -2.66 21.37 -10.12
CA MET A 495 -1.62 20.43 -9.72
C MET A 495 -1.19 19.50 -10.85
N ALA A 496 0.13 19.33 -10.97
CA ALA A 496 0.68 18.23 -11.75
C ALA A 496 0.36 16.87 -11.09
N ARG A 497 0.05 15.87 -11.92
CA ARG A 497 -0.03 14.48 -11.46
C ARG A 497 1.38 13.92 -11.26
N SER A 498 1.59 13.25 -10.13
CA SER A 498 2.86 12.58 -9.82
C SER A 498 3.19 11.56 -10.90
N THR A 499 4.22 11.84 -11.69
CA THR A 499 4.81 10.85 -12.59
C THR A 499 5.71 9.95 -11.76
N GLN A 500 5.49 8.64 -11.76
CA GLN A 500 6.43 7.66 -11.19
C GLN A 500 7.75 7.56 -11.97
N ARG A 501 8.31 8.68 -12.44
CA ARG A 501 9.73 8.73 -12.76
C ARG A 501 10.44 9.11 -11.47
N LYS A 502 10.93 8.10 -10.74
CA LYS A 502 12.02 8.32 -9.79
C LYS A 502 13.16 8.92 -10.61
N ALA A 503 13.26 10.25 -10.65
CA ALA A 503 14.53 10.89 -10.99
C ALA A 503 15.53 10.25 -10.04
N ARG A 504 16.47 9.48 -10.59
CA ARG A 504 17.53 8.92 -9.75
C ARG A 504 18.22 10.14 -9.15
N PRO A 505 18.29 10.26 -7.81
CA PRO A 505 19.01 11.38 -7.21
C PRO A 505 20.41 11.44 -7.82
N PRO A 506 20.97 12.64 -8.02
CA PRO A 506 22.33 12.77 -8.53
C PRO A 506 23.23 11.89 -7.66
N VAL A 507 24.03 11.05 -8.33
CA VAL A 507 24.85 10.08 -7.63
C VAL A 507 25.86 10.85 -6.79
N TYR A 508 26.11 10.43 -5.56
CA TYR A 508 26.85 11.23 -4.56
C TYR A 508 28.27 11.66 -4.98
N TRP A 509 28.86 10.99 -5.98
CA TRP A 509 30.18 11.28 -6.56
C TRP A 509 30.12 12.09 -7.87
N TRP A 510 28.94 12.58 -8.26
CA TRP A 510 28.78 13.33 -9.51
C TRP A 510 29.14 14.81 -9.33
N ASN A 511 30.01 15.35 -10.19
CA ASN A 511 30.40 16.76 -10.19
C ASN A 511 30.53 17.31 -11.63
N VAL A 512 30.79 18.62 -11.76
CA VAL A 512 30.89 19.32 -13.04
C VAL A 512 32.03 18.77 -13.92
N ASP A 513 33.16 18.39 -13.31
CA ASP A 513 34.31 17.83 -14.03
C ASP A 513 34.01 16.47 -14.65
N ILE A 514 33.32 15.58 -13.92
CA ILE A 514 32.88 14.28 -14.43
C ILE A 514 31.84 14.44 -15.53
N ALA A 515 30.97 15.45 -15.46
CA ALA A 515 30.03 15.76 -16.53
C ALA A 515 30.77 16.15 -17.82
N ARG A 516 31.73 17.07 -17.73
CA ARG A 516 32.59 17.51 -18.84
C ARG A 516 33.39 16.35 -19.46
N LEU A 517 34.05 15.55 -18.63
CA LEU A 517 34.82 14.37 -19.08
C LEU A 517 33.91 13.32 -19.75
N ARG A 518 32.66 13.19 -19.30
CA ARG A 518 31.69 12.27 -19.93
C ARG A 518 31.24 12.76 -21.30
N GLU A 519 30.99 14.06 -21.45
CA GLU A 519 30.69 14.66 -22.76
C GLU A 519 31.84 14.46 -23.74
N GLY A 520 33.08 14.72 -23.30
CA GLY A 520 34.29 14.44 -24.08
C GLY A 520 34.41 12.96 -24.48
N CYS A 521 34.19 12.03 -23.55
CA CYS A 521 34.22 10.59 -23.82
C CYS A 521 33.12 10.14 -24.79
N ILE A 522 31.90 10.70 -24.69
CA ILE A 522 30.79 10.42 -25.62
C ILE A 522 31.11 10.97 -27.01
N SER A 523 31.68 12.16 -27.09
CA SER A 523 32.12 12.78 -28.35
C SER A 523 33.19 11.93 -29.03
N ALA A 524 34.25 11.56 -28.31
CA ALA A 524 35.31 10.67 -28.81
C ALA A 524 34.79 9.31 -29.28
N ARG A 525 33.82 8.72 -28.55
CA ARG A 525 33.14 7.48 -28.98
C ARG A 525 32.39 7.65 -30.30
N ARG A 526 31.65 8.74 -30.46
CA ARG A 526 30.87 9.03 -31.68
C ARG A 526 31.77 9.29 -32.89
N ILE A 527 32.95 9.88 -32.68
CA ILE A 527 33.95 10.08 -33.73
C ILE A 527 34.58 8.74 -34.12
N ALA A 528 35.02 7.93 -33.15
CA ALA A 528 35.58 6.60 -33.40
C ALA A 528 34.59 5.63 -34.08
N GLN A 529 33.28 5.78 -33.85
CA GLN A 529 32.24 4.98 -34.51
C GLN A 529 31.92 5.42 -35.95
N ARG A 530 32.24 6.68 -36.31
CA ARG A 530 31.96 7.27 -37.64
C ARG A 530 33.19 7.33 -38.54
N ALA A 531 34.40 7.21 -37.97
CA ALA A 531 35.65 7.22 -38.71
C ALA A 531 35.74 6.01 -39.68
N ARG A 532 36.00 6.31 -40.95
CA ARG A 532 36.20 5.31 -42.02
C ARG A 532 37.70 5.09 -42.34
N ILE A 533 38.55 6.07 -42.02
CA ILE A 533 40.01 6.06 -42.19
C ILE A 533 40.65 6.29 -40.80
N ASP A 534 41.80 5.68 -40.57
CA ASP A 534 42.59 5.77 -39.32
C ASP A 534 41.80 5.41 -38.03
N ARG A 535 41.04 4.31 -38.12
CA ARG A 535 40.18 3.81 -37.05
C ARG A 535 40.95 3.51 -35.76
N ALA A 536 42.21 3.11 -35.87
CA ALA A 536 43.07 2.80 -34.73
C ALA A 536 43.35 4.05 -33.90
N HIS A 537 43.75 5.16 -34.52
CA HIS A 537 44.01 6.43 -33.85
C HIS A 537 42.78 6.97 -33.09
N TYR A 538 41.61 7.02 -33.73
CA TYR A 538 40.39 7.51 -33.06
C TYR A 538 39.88 6.56 -31.98
N HIS A 539 40.11 5.25 -32.12
CA HIS A 539 39.78 4.29 -31.08
C HIS A 539 40.69 4.45 -29.85
N GLU A 540 41.97 4.78 -30.05
CA GLU A 540 42.92 5.05 -28.97
C GLU A 540 42.53 6.32 -28.20
N ARG A 541 42.19 7.41 -28.90
CA ARG A 541 41.65 8.63 -28.27
C ARG A 541 40.38 8.39 -27.45
N TYR A 542 39.51 7.48 -27.90
CA TYR A 542 38.34 7.07 -27.10
C TYR A 542 38.75 6.29 -25.83
N LYS A 543 39.75 5.40 -25.91
CA LYS A 543 40.25 4.66 -24.75
C LYS A 543 40.85 5.60 -23.71
N GLU A 544 41.63 6.58 -24.14
CA GLU A 544 42.24 7.61 -23.27
C GLU A 544 41.16 8.42 -22.54
N ALA A 545 40.20 8.99 -23.27
CA ALA A 545 39.09 9.75 -22.69
C ALA A 545 38.22 8.89 -21.73
N ARG A 546 38.06 7.60 -22.03
CA ARG A 546 37.37 6.66 -21.14
C ARG A 546 38.17 6.33 -19.88
N ALA A 547 39.50 6.21 -19.99
CA ALA A 547 40.39 5.95 -18.87
C ALA A 547 40.42 7.16 -17.92
N GLU A 548 40.47 8.36 -18.46
CA GLU A 548 40.41 9.61 -17.72
C GLU A 548 39.10 9.77 -16.95
N LEU A 549 37.95 9.58 -17.63
CA LEU A 549 36.64 9.58 -16.98
C LEU A 549 36.56 8.55 -15.84
N ARG A 550 37.09 7.34 -16.05
CA ARG A 550 37.12 6.30 -15.01
C ARG A 550 37.96 6.70 -13.80
N ARG A 551 39.12 7.34 -14.03
CA ARG A 551 40.01 7.83 -12.98
C ARG A 551 39.34 8.93 -12.17
N ALA A 552 38.72 9.91 -12.83
CA ALA A 552 37.98 10.99 -12.18
C ALA A 552 36.82 10.46 -11.32
N ILE A 553 36.03 9.50 -11.83
CA ILE A 553 34.96 8.85 -11.06
C ILE A 553 35.52 8.11 -9.83
N LYS A 554 36.65 7.41 -9.97
CA LYS A 554 37.28 6.67 -8.87
C LYS A 554 37.77 7.63 -7.78
N ASN A 555 38.42 8.72 -8.17
CA ASN A 555 38.93 9.74 -7.25
C ASN A 555 37.79 10.46 -6.52
N SER A 556 36.75 10.89 -7.25
CA SER A 556 35.58 11.53 -6.64
C SER A 556 34.85 10.60 -5.66
N LYS A 557 34.66 9.32 -6.00
CA LYS A 557 34.08 8.34 -5.06
C LYS A 557 34.90 8.19 -3.79
N ARG A 558 36.23 8.19 -3.89
CA ARG A 558 37.15 8.10 -2.75
C ARG A 558 37.06 9.35 -1.89
N GLN A 559 37.05 10.54 -2.50
CA GLN A 559 36.96 11.80 -1.79
C GLN A 559 35.62 11.93 -1.06
N CYS A 560 34.50 11.73 -1.76
CA CYS A 560 33.18 11.79 -1.13
C CYS A 560 32.98 10.72 -0.03
N TRP A 561 33.70 9.59 -0.07
CA TRP A 561 33.71 8.62 1.02
C TRP A 561 34.49 9.14 2.23
N LYS A 562 35.68 9.73 2.01
CA LYS A 562 36.45 10.38 3.07
C LYS A 562 35.65 11.50 3.73
N ASP A 563 35.04 12.38 2.94
CA ASP A 563 34.21 13.49 3.44
C ASP A 563 32.99 12.97 4.23
N LEU A 564 32.39 11.85 3.78
CA LEU A 564 31.28 11.22 4.49
C LEU A 564 31.71 10.64 5.84
N VAL A 565 32.88 9.99 5.91
CA VAL A 565 33.44 9.45 7.16
C VAL A 565 33.79 10.60 8.10
N GLN A 566 34.48 11.64 7.62
CA GLN A 566 34.81 12.83 8.40
C GLN A 566 33.55 13.50 8.98
N SER A 567 32.47 13.57 8.19
CA SER A 567 31.20 14.15 8.63
C SER A 567 30.50 13.37 9.76
N VAL A 568 30.90 12.12 10.04
CA VAL A 568 30.42 11.36 11.20
C VAL A 568 31.00 11.94 12.49
N ASP A 569 32.28 12.32 12.46
CA ASP A 569 32.99 12.87 13.62
C ASP A 569 32.47 14.29 13.93
N ASP A 570 32.15 15.08 12.91
CA ASP A 570 31.59 16.43 13.06
C ASP A 570 30.11 16.43 13.48
N CYS A 571 29.32 15.46 13.00
CA CYS A 571 27.89 15.35 13.32
C CYS A 571 27.42 13.88 13.31
N PRO A 572 27.41 13.22 14.48
CA PRO A 572 26.99 11.82 14.62
C PRO A 572 25.58 11.54 14.11
N TRP A 573 24.70 12.55 14.10
CA TRP A 573 23.29 12.46 13.69
C TRP A 573 23.02 12.96 12.25
N GLY A 574 24.08 13.22 11.50
CA GLY A 574 24.03 13.84 10.18
C GLY A 574 23.60 12.90 9.04
N ARG A 575 24.14 13.15 7.85
CA ARG A 575 23.86 12.37 6.63
C ARG A 575 24.21 10.88 6.77
N PRO A 576 25.32 10.47 7.43
CA PRO A 576 25.66 9.06 7.63
C PRO A 576 24.62 8.30 8.45
N TYR A 577 24.18 8.86 9.59
CA TYR A 577 23.13 8.31 10.44
C TYR A 577 21.83 8.09 9.68
N LYS A 578 21.37 9.07 8.89
CA LYS A 578 20.16 8.93 8.05
C LYS A 578 20.29 7.83 7.00
N ILE A 579 21.48 7.62 6.43
CA ILE A 579 21.71 6.54 5.45
C ILE A 579 21.61 5.17 6.13
N VAL A 580 22.19 5.02 7.32
CA VAL A 580 22.13 3.79 8.10
C VAL A 580 20.72 3.53 8.61
N MET A 581 20.04 4.53 9.19
CA MET A 581 18.66 4.40 9.67
C MET A 581 17.67 4.10 8.54
N ASN A 582 17.84 4.65 7.34
CA ASN A 582 17.01 4.27 6.19
C ASN A 582 17.26 2.84 5.69
N LYS A 583 18.43 2.24 6.00
CA LYS A 583 18.73 0.84 5.70
C LYS A 583 18.30 -0.11 6.82
N LEU A 584 18.32 0.36 8.07
CA LEU A 584 17.88 -0.38 9.27
C LEU A 584 16.37 -0.28 9.51
N GLN A 585 15.70 0.77 9.02
CA GLN A 585 14.25 0.78 8.90
C GLN A 585 13.88 -0.39 8.00
N ASN A 586 13.38 -1.46 8.61
CA ASN A 586 12.74 -2.57 7.93
C ASN A 586 11.88 -1.98 6.82
N GLN A 587 12.17 -2.35 5.58
CA GLN A 587 11.32 -1.98 4.46
C GLN A 587 9.89 -2.30 4.88
N ALA A 588 9.01 -1.29 4.93
CA ALA A 588 7.62 -1.50 5.29
C ALA A 588 7.13 -2.70 4.48
N THR A 589 6.80 -3.80 5.16
CA THR A 589 6.43 -5.06 4.51
C THR A 589 5.30 -4.70 3.54
N GLN A 590 5.58 -4.82 2.25
CA GLN A 590 4.62 -4.42 1.24
C GLN A 590 3.38 -5.28 1.44
N SER A 591 2.19 -4.68 1.33
CA SER A 591 0.96 -5.45 1.38
C SER A 591 1.06 -6.58 0.35
N PRO A 592 0.62 -7.81 0.67
CA PRO A 592 0.63 -8.90 -0.30
C PRO A 592 -0.13 -8.44 -1.54
N THR A 593 0.42 -8.78 -2.70
CA THR A 593 -0.12 -8.35 -4.01
C THR A 593 -0.48 -9.56 -4.88
N ASP A 594 -0.09 -10.76 -4.44
CA ASP A 594 -0.46 -12.04 -5.03
C ASP A 594 -1.98 -12.29 -4.98
N LEU A 595 -2.59 -12.61 -6.11
CA LEU A 595 -4.04 -12.62 -6.28
C LEU A 595 -4.75 -13.67 -5.39
N PRO A 596 -4.33 -14.95 -5.34
CA PRO A 596 -4.96 -15.96 -4.49
C PRO A 596 -4.91 -15.59 -3.02
N LEU A 597 -3.73 -15.20 -2.53
CA LEU A 597 -3.53 -14.82 -1.12
C LEU A 597 -4.38 -13.62 -0.73
N VAL A 598 -4.33 -12.52 -1.50
CA VAL A 598 -5.10 -11.31 -1.19
C VAL A 598 -6.60 -11.57 -1.24
N THR A 599 -7.06 -12.37 -2.20
CA THR A 599 -8.48 -12.74 -2.32
C THR A 599 -8.94 -13.57 -1.12
N GLN A 600 -8.13 -14.52 -0.65
CA GLN A 600 -8.39 -15.28 0.57
C GLN A 600 -8.43 -14.38 1.81
N ILE A 601 -7.48 -13.45 1.93
CA ILE A 601 -7.44 -12.48 3.04
C ILE A 601 -8.72 -11.63 3.03
N VAL A 602 -9.12 -11.09 1.87
CA VAL A 602 -10.32 -10.27 1.73
C VAL A 602 -11.57 -11.05 2.12
N ARG A 603 -11.76 -12.27 1.59
CA ARG A 603 -12.93 -13.12 1.91
C ARG A 603 -13.01 -13.48 3.40
N THR A 604 -11.87 -13.69 4.05
CA THR A 604 -11.81 -14.04 5.47
C THR A 604 -12.06 -12.83 6.38
N LEU A 605 -11.48 -11.67 6.04
CA LEU A 605 -11.63 -10.45 6.85
C LEU A 605 -12.96 -9.75 6.61
N PHE A 606 -13.58 -9.89 5.43
CA PHE A 606 -14.86 -9.30 5.07
C PHE A 606 -15.88 -10.41 4.76
N PRO A 607 -16.43 -11.07 5.78
CA PRO A 607 -17.38 -12.16 5.59
C PRO A 607 -18.63 -11.68 4.85
N SER A 608 -19.18 -12.53 4.00
CA SER A 608 -20.44 -12.25 3.32
C SER A 608 -21.61 -12.70 4.18
N ASP A 609 -22.55 -11.81 4.47
CA ASP A 609 -23.83 -12.20 5.06
C ASP A 609 -24.73 -12.80 3.96
N ALA A 610 -24.99 -14.12 4.06
CA ALA A 610 -25.76 -14.89 3.06
C ALA A 610 -27.27 -14.62 3.15
N ILE A 611 -27.75 -14.07 4.27
CA ILE A 611 -29.13 -13.66 4.47
C ILE A 611 -29.29 -12.30 3.77
N GLY A 612 -29.35 -12.36 2.44
CA GLY A 612 -29.12 -11.21 1.56
C GLY A 612 -29.96 -9.99 1.93
N THR A 613 -29.31 -8.83 2.09
CA THR A 613 -29.87 -7.46 1.98
C THR A 613 -31.28 -7.21 2.53
N GLY A 614 -31.77 -8.02 3.47
CA GLY A 614 -32.99 -7.83 4.22
C GLY A 614 -32.79 -6.74 5.26
N LEU A 615 -32.29 -5.58 4.81
CA LEU A 615 -32.31 -4.35 5.59
C LEU A 615 -33.77 -4.16 5.99
N LEU A 616 -34.02 -4.24 7.30
CA LEU A 616 -35.34 -4.11 7.94
C LEU A 616 -36.25 -3.23 7.10
N ARG A 617 -37.44 -3.71 6.70
CA ARG A 617 -38.48 -2.82 6.18
C ARG A 617 -38.67 -1.74 7.26
N ILE A 618 -38.40 -0.50 6.89
CA ILE A 618 -38.76 0.64 7.72
C ILE A 618 -40.17 0.96 7.24
N GLU A 619 -41.15 0.27 7.81
CA GLU A 619 -42.53 0.74 7.74
C GLU A 619 -42.54 2.08 8.47
N GLY A 620 -42.78 3.15 7.70
CA GLY A 620 -42.64 4.50 8.22
C GLY A 620 -43.65 4.72 9.34
N ARG A 621 -43.18 5.09 10.53
CA ARG A 621 -44.00 6.00 11.34
C ARG A 621 -43.89 7.34 10.61
N GLU A 622 -44.92 7.71 9.86
CA GLU A 622 -45.03 9.06 9.29
C GLU A 622 -45.21 10.07 10.42
N ASN A 623 -44.14 10.37 11.14
CA ASN A 623 -44.07 11.58 11.93
C ASN A 623 -43.33 12.61 11.07
N PRO A 624 -44.02 13.65 10.56
CA PRO A 624 -43.44 14.69 9.73
C PRO A 624 -42.59 15.66 10.60
N ARG A 625 -41.60 15.14 11.33
CA ARG A 625 -40.56 15.98 11.90
C ARG A 625 -39.67 16.44 10.76
N ARG A 626 -39.75 17.74 10.45
CA ARG A 626 -38.95 18.44 9.44
C ARG A 626 -37.47 18.07 9.60
N VAL A 627 -36.84 17.61 8.52
CA VAL A 627 -35.40 17.25 8.54
C VAL A 627 -34.59 18.52 8.85
N PRO A 628 -33.84 18.59 9.96
CA PRO A 628 -33.09 19.78 10.30
C PRO A 628 -31.91 19.92 9.32
N PRO A 629 -31.76 21.07 8.62
CA PRO A 629 -30.65 21.28 7.70
C PRO A 629 -29.31 21.29 8.44
N VAL A 630 -28.23 20.98 7.75
CA VAL A 630 -26.85 21.14 8.24
C VAL A 630 -26.58 22.62 8.41
N THR A 631 -26.25 23.03 9.63
CA THR A 631 -25.85 24.41 9.90
C THR A 631 -24.41 24.65 9.47
N MET A 632 -24.09 25.89 9.14
CA MET A 632 -22.72 26.27 8.79
C MET A 632 -21.74 25.99 9.95
N GLU A 633 -22.20 26.09 11.21
CA GLU A 633 -21.40 25.76 12.39
C GLU A 633 -21.11 24.26 12.49
N GLU A 634 -22.12 23.41 12.29
CA GLU A 634 -21.95 21.96 12.24
C GLU A 634 -20.94 21.55 11.16
N PHE A 635 -21.06 22.16 9.97
CA PHE A 635 -20.14 21.97 8.86
C PHE A 635 -18.71 22.39 9.18
N ARG A 636 -18.50 23.59 9.74
CA ARG A 636 -17.18 24.09 10.14
C ARG A 636 -16.55 23.24 11.25
N ARG A 637 -17.33 22.82 12.24
CA ARG A 637 -16.89 21.90 13.31
C ARG A 637 -16.46 20.53 12.75
N ALA A 638 -17.17 20.01 11.75
CA ALA A 638 -16.80 18.77 11.09
C ALA A 638 -15.51 18.92 10.27
N MET A 639 -15.36 20.04 9.54
CA MET A 639 -14.20 20.34 8.72
C MET A 639 -12.90 20.52 9.54
N SER A 640 -12.96 21.17 10.71
CA SER A 640 -11.78 21.46 11.53
C SER A 640 -11.07 20.21 12.03
N ARG A 641 -11.79 19.10 12.21
CA ARG A 641 -11.24 17.80 12.67
C ARG A 641 -10.46 17.04 11.60
N ILE A 642 -10.49 17.46 10.34
CA ILE A 642 -9.75 16.81 9.26
C ILE A 642 -8.27 17.21 9.36
N ARG A 643 -7.36 16.23 9.24
CA ARG A 643 -5.92 16.50 9.18
C ARG A 643 -5.47 16.74 7.73
N ASP A 644 -4.70 17.80 7.52
CA ASP A 644 -4.28 18.25 6.18
C ASP A 644 -3.33 17.26 5.50
N ALA A 645 -2.39 16.70 6.25
CA ALA A 645 -1.37 15.77 5.76
C ALA A 645 -1.81 14.29 5.78
N ALA A 646 -3.10 14.01 5.99
CA ALA A 646 -3.59 12.64 5.96
C ALA A 646 -3.69 12.11 4.51
N ALA A 647 -3.52 10.80 4.36
CA ALA A 647 -3.57 10.16 3.05
C ALA A 647 -4.97 10.25 2.43
N PRO A 648 -5.07 10.55 1.12
CA PRO A 648 -6.35 10.71 0.45
C PRO A 648 -7.08 9.37 0.24
N GLY A 649 -8.40 9.47 0.02
CA GLY A 649 -9.27 8.36 -0.31
C GLY A 649 -9.03 7.77 -1.71
N PRO A 650 -9.96 6.93 -2.19
CA PRO A 650 -9.95 6.40 -3.55
C PRO A 650 -10.00 7.47 -4.65
N ASP A 651 -10.61 8.64 -4.38
CA ASP A 651 -10.64 9.78 -5.28
C ASP A 651 -9.24 10.40 -5.54
N GLY A 652 -8.31 10.23 -4.60
CA GLY A 652 -6.96 10.77 -4.65
C GLY A 652 -6.85 12.24 -4.24
N VAL A 653 -7.96 12.91 -3.89
CA VAL A 653 -8.00 14.35 -3.61
C VAL A 653 -7.32 14.64 -2.27
N PRO A 654 -6.25 15.48 -2.23
CA PRO A 654 -5.58 15.80 -0.97
C PRO A 654 -6.49 16.57 0.00
N ASN A 655 -6.43 16.24 1.30
CA ASN A 655 -7.30 16.86 2.31
C ASN A 655 -7.13 18.37 2.42
N LYS A 656 -5.90 18.89 2.30
CA LYS A 656 -5.64 20.33 2.28
C LYS A 656 -6.42 21.04 1.17
N VAL A 657 -6.41 20.47 -0.03
CA VAL A 657 -7.07 21.02 -1.21
C VAL A 657 -8.59 20.93 -1.08
N LEU A 658 -9.09 19.82 -0.55
CA LEU A 658 -10.52 19.68 -0.26
C LEU A 658 -11.00 20.73 0.75
N LYS A 659 -10.24 20.99 1.82
CA LYS A 659 -10.58 22.06 2.78
C LYS A 659 -10.64 23.43 2.11
N LEU A 660 -9.68 23.75 1.24
CA LEU A 660 -9.70 25.02 0.49
C LEU A 660 -10.94 25.13 -0.40
N ALA A 661 -11.34 24.05 -1.08
CA ALA A 661 -12.59 24.04 -1.85
C ALA A 661 -13.82 24.29 -0.98
N MET A 662 -13.86 23.67 0.19
CA MET A 662 -14.96 23.83 1.16
C MET A 662 -15.01 25.22 1.81
N GLN A 663 -13.86 25.89 1.93
CA GLN A 663 -13.78 27.27 2.39
C GLN A 663 -14.16 28.26 1.30
N ALA A 664 -13.82 27.97 0.05
CA ALA A 664 -14.12 28.84 -1.09
C ALA A 664 -15.60 28.80 -1.50
N ARG A 665 -16.23 27.62 -1.47
CA ARG A 665 -17.62 27.39 -1.91
C ARG A 665 -18.40 26.52 -0.91
N PRO A 666 -18.54 26.93 0.37
CA PRO A 666 -19.19 26.11 1.40
C PRO A 666 -20.65 25.77 1.08
N GLU A 667 -21.36 26.66 0.38
CA GLU A 667 -22.75 26.50 -0.04
C GLU A 667 -22.99 25.29 -0.94
N LEU A 668 -22.05 24.96 -1.84
CA LEU A 668 -22.16 23.77 -2.69
C LEU A 668 -22.09 22.47 -1.89
N PHE A 669 -21.24 22.42 -0.86
CA PHE A 669 -21.13 21.25 0.01
C PHE A 669 -22.34 21.12 0.94
N LEU A 670 -22.83 22.24 1.47
CA LEU A 670 -24.03 22.28 2.30
C LEU A 670 -25.27 21.82 1.52
N ASP A 671 -25.46 22.30 0.29
CA ASP A 671 -26.56 21.87 -0.58
C ASP A 671 -26.53 20.35 -0.81
N VAL A 672 -25.36 19.79 -1.13
CA VAL A 672 -25.19 18.34 -1.30
C VAL A 672 -25.52 17.58 0.00
N TYR A 673 -25.01 18.02 1.15
CA TYR A 673 -25.26 17.34 2.43
C TYR A 673 -26.72 17.44 2.87
N ASN A 674 -27.37 18.58 2.65
CA ASN A 674 -28.79 18.77 2.91
C ASN A 674 -29.66 17.91 2.00
N ALA A 675 -29.30 17.79 0.71
CA ALA A 675 -29.95 16.86 -0.20
C ALA A 675 -29.79 15.40 0.28
N CYS A 676 -28.59 14.99 0.72
CA CYS A 676 -28.36 13.65 1.29
C CYS A 676 -29.27 13.38 2.50
N LEU A 677 -29.41 14.34 3.41
CA LEU A 677 -30.27 14.23 4.60
C LEU A 677 -31.75 14.13 4.24
N THR A 678 -32.21 14.97 3.31
CA THR A 678 -33.62 15.07 2.92
C THR A 678 -34.07 13.84 2.14
N GLU A 679 -33.25 13.39 1.19
CA GLU A 679 -33.51 12.19 0.38
C GLU A 679 -33.21 10.89 1.15
N GLY A 680 -32.42 10.95 2.23
CA GLY A 680 -31.96 9.77 2.96
C GLY A 680 -30.96 8.91 2.16
N VAL A 681 -30.19 9.54 1.26
CA VAL A 681 -29.28 8.86 0.34
C VAL A 681 -27.83 9.18 0.67
N PHE A 682 -27.00 8.15 0.86
CA PHE A 682 -25.56 8.29 0.99
C PHE A 682 -24.90 8.05 -0.38
N PRO A 683 -24.23 9.05 -0.98
CA PRO A 683 -23.75 8.97 -2.36
C PRO A 683 -22.82 7.79 -2.65
N ALA A 684 -23.07 7.08 -3.75
CA ALA A 684 -22.30 5.90 -4.16
C ALA A 684 -20.80 6.17 -4.34
N CYS A 685 -20.43 7.36 -4.82
CA CYS A 685 -19.02 7.76 -4.94
C CYS A 685 -18.30 7.79 -3.58
N TRP A 686 -18.99 8.00 -2.46
CA TRP A 686 -18.43 8.01 -1.12
C TRP A 686 -18.53 6.65 -0.40
N LYS A 687 -19.30 5.70 -0.95
CA LYS A 687 -19.42 4.31 -0.46
C LYS A 687 -18.25 3.40 -0.90
N MET A 688 -17.39 3.90 -1.79
CA MET A 688 -16.18 3.21 -2.24
C MET A 688 -15.06 3.33 -1.22
N GLN A 689 -14.37 2.22 -0.94
CA GLN A 689 -13.26 2.17 0.01
C GLN A 689 -12.06 1.44 -0.59
N ARG A 690 -10.84 1.93 -0.33
CA ARG A 690 -9.60 1.26 -0.74
C ARG A 690 -8.97 0.54 0.44
N LEU A 691 -8.71 -0.74 0.27
CA LEU A 691 -8.05 -1.60 1.25
C LEU A 691 -6.55 -1.32 1.32
N VAL A 692 -6.04 -1.21 2.53
CA VAL A 692 -4.61 -1.23 2.85
C VAL A 692 -4.42 -2.26 3.97
N LEU A 693 -3.61 -3.29 3.72
CA LEU A 693 -3.33 -4.34 4.71
C LEU A 693 -2.07 -3.97 5.49
N LEU A 694 -2.21 -3.79 6.81
CA LEU A 694 -1.08 -3.57 7.71
C LEU A 694 -0.71 -4.88 8.42
N PRO A 695 0.55 -5.33 8.36
CA PRO A 695 0.98 -6.54 9.05
C PRO A 695 0.99 -6.34 10.58
N LYS A 696 0.60 -7.39 11.31
CA LYS A 696 0.82 -7.56 12.74
C LYS A 696 2.19 -8.23 12.89
N GLY A 697 3.09 -7.62 13.64
CA GLY A 697 4.54 -7.91 13.61
C GLY A 697 4.96 -9.35 13.92
N ASP A 698 4.08 -10.14 14.54
CA ASP A 698 4.45 -11.43 15.14
C ASP A 698 3.78 -12.65 14.49
N LYS A 699 3.02 -12.46 13.40
CA LYS A 699 2.25 -13.54 12.77
C LYS A 699 2.72 -13.86 11.35
N PRO A 700 2.60 -15.12 10.88
CA PRO A 700 3.03 -15.52 9.55
C PRO A 700 2.27 -14.73 8.46
N PRO A 701 2.96 -14.18 7.44
CA PRO A 701 2.36 -13.28 6.45
C PRO A 701 1.35 -13.97 5.52
N GLU A 702 1.26 -15.30 5.54
CA GLU A 702 0.31 -16.07 4.72
C GLU A 702 -1.08 -16.16 5.37
N GLU A 703 -1.19 -15.86 6.67
CA GLU A 703 -2.47 -15.91 7.38
C GLU A 703 -3.26 -14.60 7.26
N PRO A 704 -4.58 -14.65 6.98
CA PRO A 704 -5.44 -13.47 7.06
C PRO A 704 -5.44 -12.79 8.44
N SER A 705 -5.25 -13.57 9.51
CA SER A 705 -5.24 -13.09 10.90
C SER A 705 -4.06 -12.15 11.21
N SER A 706 -3.02 -12.20 10.37
CA SER A 706 -1.79 -11.42 10.43
C SER A 706 -1.94 -10.01 9.90
N TYR A 707 -3.08 -9.67 9.30
CA TYR A 707 -3.30 -8.33 8.75
C TYR A 707 -4.41 -7.59 9.49
N ARG A 708 -4.21 -6.28 9.65
CA ARG A 708 -5.27 -5.33 10.01
C ARG A 708 -5.74 -4.64 8.72
N PRO A 709 -7.01 -4.80 8.33
CA PRO A 709 -7.53 -4.18 7.11
C PRO A 709 -7.90 -2.72 7.38
N LEU A 710 -7.17 -1.76 6.81
CA LEU A 710 -7.56 -0.35 6.82
C LEU A 710 -8.36 -0.01 5.56
N CYS A 711 -9.53 0.60 5.76
CA CYS A 711 -10.42 1.06 4.70
C CYS A 711 -10.28 2.57 4.52
N MET A 712 -9.59 2.97 3.46
CA MET A 712 -9.45 4.37 3.06
C MET A 712 -10.73 4.84 2.35
N LEU A 713 -11.43 5.80 2.95
CA LEU A 713 -12.68 6.39 2.43
C LEU A 713 -12.45 7.82 1.91
N ASN A 714 -13.38 8.31 1.09
CA ASN A 714 -13.35 9.69 0.59
C ASN A 714 -13.61 10.69 1.71
N THR A 715 -12.77 11.74 1.76
CA THR A 715 -12.79 12.71 2.86
C THR A 715 -14.07 13.54 2.89
N ALA A 716 -14.65 13.90 1.74
CA ALA A 716 -15.96 14.56 1.68
C ALA A 716 -17.07 13.71 2.34
N GLY A 717 -17.10 12.41 2.03
CA GLY A 717 -18.01 11.47 2.69
C GLY A 717 -17.79 11.39 4.21
N LYS A 718 -16.53 11.41 4.68
CA LYS A 718 -16.21 11.42 6.12
C LYS A 718 -16.73 12.65 6.86
N ILE A 719 -16.94 13.77 6.17
CA ILE A 719 -17.50 14.98 6.77
C ILE A 719 -19.00 14.79 6.99
N LEU A 720 -19.71 14.25 6.00
CA LEU A 720 -21.10 13.84 6.19
C LEU A 720 -21.22 12.79 7.31
N GLU A 721 -20.34 11.78 7.33
CA GLU A 721 -20.28 10.82 8.43
C GLU A 721 -20.12 11.52 9.80
N ARG A 722 -19.26 12.54 9.90
CA ARG A 722 -19.04 13.29 11.14
C ARG A 722 -20.27 14.09 11.58
N ILE A 723 -20.94 14.76 10.66
CA ILE A 723 -22.19 15.50 10.89
C ILE A 723 -23.22 14.54 11.49
N ILE A 724 -23.46 13.41 10.83
CA ILE A 724 -24.39 12.38 11.31
C ILE A 724 -23.97 11.78 12.65
N CYS A 725 -22.68 11.53 12.85
CA CYS A 725 -22.14 11.00 14.10
C CYS A 725 -22.45 11.92 15.27
N ASN A 726 -22.23 13.23 15.10
CA ASN A 726 -22.51 14.21 16.14
C ASN A 726 -24.02 14.26 16.46
N ARG A 727 -24.89 14.23 15.45
CA ARG A 727 -26.35 14.21 15.67
C ARG A 727 -26.83 12.95 16.39
N ILE A 728 -26.26 11.78 16.06
CA ILE A 728 -26.56 10.53 16.78
C ILE A 728 -26.07 10.63 18.22
N GLU A 729 -24.84 11.10 18.43
CA GLU A 729 -24.28 11.26 19.78
C GLU A 729 -25.15 12.19 20.63
N GLU A 730 -25.53 13.38 20.11
CA GLU A 730 -26.41 14.33 20.79
C GLU A 730 -27.78 13.71 21.14
N HIS A 731 -28.35 12.88 20.26
CA HIS A 731 -29.60 12.14 20.53
C HIS A 731 -29.42 11.06 21.59
N THR A 732 -28.31 10.34 21.55
CA THR A 732 -28.01 9.26 22.51
C THR A 732 -27.50 9.77 23.85
N GLU A 733 -27.09 11.03 24.00
CA GLU A 733 -26.61 11.57 25.27
C GLU A 733 -27.77 12.05 26.17
N THR A 734 -28.99 12.26 25.64
CA THR A 734 -30.10 12.93 26.35
C THR A 734 -31.27 12.02 26.75
N GLU A 735 -31.80 11.16 25.88
CA GLU A 735 -33.12 10.52 26.09
C GLU A 735 -33.09 8.99 26.39
N THR A 736 -32.11 8.23 25.87
CA THR A 736 -32.09 6.73 25.94
C THR A 736 -30.67 6.13 26.03
N GLY A 737 -29.71 6.90 26.53
CA GLY A 737 -28.29 6.74 26.22
C GLY A 737 -27.60 5.42 26.51
N LEU A 738 -26.45 5.21 25.85
CA LEU A 738 -25.63 3.99 25.88
C LEU A 738 -25.19 3.59 27.30
N SER A 739 -24.98 2.29 27.51
CA SER A 739 -24.56 1.71 28.79
C SER A 739 -23.36 2.43 29.39
N GLU A 740 -23.48 2.76 30.67
CA GLU A 740 -22.42 3.36 31.48
C GLU A 740 -21.18 2.46 31.59
N MET A 741 -21.30 1.18 31.24
CA MET A 741 -20.20 0.23 31.26
C MET A 741 -19.41 0.14 29.94
N GLN A 742 -19.77 0.94 28.92
CA GLN A 742 -18.96 1.10 27.71
C GLN A 742 -17.98 2.27 27.88
N PHE A 743 -16.68 2.01 27.77
CA PHE A 743 -15.63 3.02 27.88
C PHE A 743 -14.92 3.30 26.55
N GLY A 744 -14.97 2.36 25.61
CA GLY A 744 -14.33 2.51 24.30
C GLY A 744 -15.07 3.50 23.41
N PHE A 745 -14.32 4.37 22.73
CA PHE A 745 -14.83 5.34 21.75
C PHE A 745 -15.93 6.29 22.25
N ARG A 746 -16.09 6.47 23.58
CA ARG A 746 -16.99 7.46 24.16
C ARG A 746 -16.24 8.74 24.56
N LYS A 747 -16.91 9.89 24.47
CA LYS A 747 -16.36 11.15 24.96
C LYS A 747 -16.14 11.07 26.46
N SER A 748 -15.06 11.68 26.94
CA SER A 748 -14.74 11.80 28.37
C SER A 748 -14.62 10.46 29.11
N ARG A 749 -14.30 9.36 28.41
CA ARG A 749 -14.02 8.05 28.99
C ARG A 749 -12.69 7.52 28.52
N SER A 750 -12.00 6.82 29.39
CA SER A 750 -10.66 6.29 29.13
C SER A 750 -10.52 4.84 29.56
N THR A 751 -9.44 4.20 29.10
CA THR A 751 -9.05 2.87 29.56
C THR A 751 -8.76 2.85 31.06
N ILE A 752 -8.30 3.97 31.63
CA ILE A 752 -8.03 4.09 33.06
C ILE A 752 -9.32 3.97 33.87
N ASP A 753 -10.42 4.57 33.38
CA ASP A 753 -11.72 4.49 34.06
C ASP A 753 -12.26 3.05 34.08
N ALA A 754 -12.14 2.33 32.95
CA ALA A 754 -12.54 0.93 32.86
C ALA A 754 -11.72 0.03 33.82
N ILE A 755 -10.39 0.22 33.86
CA ILE A 755 -9.50 -0.52 34.76
C ILE A 755 -9.82 -0.19 36.22
N ARG A 756 -10.10 1.08 36.54
CA ARG A 756 -10.42 1.52 37.90
C ARG A 756 -11.63 0.75 38.44
N ILE A 757 -12.71 0.62 37.67
CA ILE A 757 -13.89 -0.16 38.07
C ILE A 757 -13.51 -1.60 38.39
N VAL A 758 -12.81 -2.28 37.47
CA VAL A 758 -12.40 -3.68 37.68
C VAL A 758 -11.54 -3.84 38.93
N VAL A 759 -10.59 -2.92 39.15
CA VAL A 759 -9.69 -2.94 40.31
C VAL A 759 -10.43 -2.63 41.62
N GLU A 760 -11.34 -1.66 41.62
CA GLU A 760 -12.14 -1.30 42.80
C GLU A 760 -13.12 -2.41 43.19
N THR A 761 -13.78 -3.05 42.23
CA THR A 761 -14.63 -4.23 42.47
C THR A 761 -13.80 -5.38 43.07
N ALA A 762 -12.62 -5.65 42.51
CA ALA A 762 -11.72 -6.68 43.04
C ALA A 762 -11.19 -6.34 44.44
N ARG A 763 -10.80 -5.08 44.71
CA ARG A 763 -10.36 -4.64 46.03
C ARG A 763 -11.47 -4.75 47.07
N SER A 764 -12.69 -4.33 46.71
CA SER A 764 -13.87 -4.38 47.59
C SER A 764 -14.23 -5.82 47.96
N ALA A 765 -14.11 -6.76 47.02
CA ALA A 765 -14.32 -8.19 47.28
C ALA A 765 -13.30 -8.77 48.28
N ILE A 766 -12.06 -8.28 48.29
CA ILE A 766 -10.94 -8.84 49.08
C ILE A 766 -10.73 -8.09 50.41
N ALA A 767 -11.33 -6.90 50.60
CA ALA A 767 -11.13 -6.02 51.76
C ALA A 767 -11.66 -6.57 53.10
N GLY A 768 -12.40 -7.69 53.11
CA GLY A 768 -12.87 -8.35 54.34
C GLY A 768 -11.73 -8.84 55.25
N ARG A 769 -11.84 -8.62 56.57
CA ARG A 769 -10.94 -9.22 57.58
C ARG A 769 -11.59 -10.50 58.13
N ARG A 770 -10.84 -11.60 58.13
CA ARG A 770 -11.29 -12.95 58.57
C ARG A 770 -11.88 -12.99 59.99
N TRP A 771 -11.53 -12.02 60.83
CA TRP A 771 -11.87 -11.96 62.25
C TRP A 771 -13.12 -11.14 62.62
N ARG A 772 -13.80 -10.48 61.66
CA ARG A 772 -14.93 -9.57 61.98
C ARG A 772 -16.18 -9.86 61.15
N ARG A 773 -16.71 -11.09 61.18
CA ARG A 773 -17.98 -11.56 60.54
C ARG A 773 -18.26 -11.17 59.07
N VAL A 774 -17.35 -10.47 58.38
CA VAL A 774 -17.40 -10.10 56.97
C VAL A 774 -16.40 -11.01 56.24
N THR A 775 -16.92 -12.01 55.55
CA THR A 775 -16.11 -13.00 54.83
C THR A 775 -15.45 -12.37 53.60
N LYS A 776 -14.17 -12.71 53.35
CA LYS A 776 -13.50 -12.39 52.07
C LYS A 776 -14.23 -13.11 50.94
N ASN A 777 -14.46 -12.41 49.83
CA ASN A 777 -15.00 -13.00 48.62
C ASN A 777 -13.86 -13.36 47.66
N TYR A 778 -14.06 -14.43 46.89
CA TYR A 778 -13.29 -14.71 45.69
C TYR A 778 -13.70 -13.74 44.58
N CYS A 779 -12.73 -13.33 43.77
CA CYS A 779 -12.92 -12.50 42.59
C CYS A 779 -12.31 -13.19 41.38
N ALA A 780 -13.09 -13.40 40.33
CA ALA A 780 -12.63 -13.92 39.05
C ALA A 780 -12.90 -12.88 37.95
N ILE A 781 -11.97 -12.76 37.00
CA ILE A 781 -12.10 -11.88 35.85
C ILE A 781 -12.08 -12.75 34.59
N ILE A 782 -13.10 -12.60 33.75
CA ILE A 782 -13.25 -13.31 32.49
C ILE A 782 -13.16 -12.27 31.38
N THR A 783 -12.18 -12.40 30.50
CA THR A 783 -11.99 -11.50 29.36
C THR A 783 -12.45 -12.18 28.08
N LEU A 784 -13.31 -11.52 27.31
CA LEU A 784 -13.84 -12.01 26.03
C LEU A 784 -13.33 -11.11 24.89
N ASP A 785 -12.81 -11.75 23.83
CA ASP A 785 -12.34 -11.09 22.60
C ASP A 785 -13.23 -11.49 21.42
N VAL A 786 -13.66 -10.50 20.63
CA VAL A 786 -14.51 -10.74 19.46
C VAL A 786 -13.66 -10.87 18.20
N LYS A 787 -13.62 -12.08 17.66
CA LYS A 787 -12.92 -12.36 16.40
C LYS A 787 -13.45 -11.48 15.27
N ASN A 788 -12.57 -10.68 14.66
CA ASN A 788 -12.88 -9.84 13.50
C ASN A 788 -14.10 -8.90 13.70
N ALA A 789 -14.25 -8.36 14.91
CA ALA A 789 -15.35 -7.51 15.36
C ALA A 789 -15.92 -6.54 14.31
N PHE A 790 -15.20 -5.44 14.03
CA PHE A 790 -15.67 -4.36 13.15
C PHE A 790 -16.11 -4.82 11.76
N ASN A 791 -15.46 -5.83 11.17
CA ASN A 791 -15.81 -6.30 9.83
C ASN A 791 -16.96 -7.32 9.82
N SER A 792 -17.37 -7.83 10.99
CA SER A 792 -18.41 -8.85 11.15
C SER A 792 -19.74 -8.27 11.66
N ALA A 793 -19.79 -6.98 11.97
CA ALA A 793 -20.99 -6.31 12.46
C ALA A 793 -22.17 -6.42 11.47
N ARG A 794 -23.28 -7.05 11.86
CA ARG A 794 -24.44 -7.24 10.99
C ARG A 794 -25.25 -5.95 10.86
N TRP A 795 -25.45 -5.46 9.64
CA TRP A 795 -26.13 -4.18 9.38
C TRP A 795 -27.58 -4.15 9.87
N SER A 796 -28.29 -5.27 9.80
CA SER A 796 -29.66 -5.39 10.33
C SER A 796 -29.71 -5.15 11.84
N ARG A 797 -28.72 -5.66 12.60
CA ARG A 797 -28.63 -5.46 14.05
C ARG A 797 -28.26 -4.01 14.40
N VAL A 798 -27.37 -3.38 13.63
CA VAL A 798 -27.05 -1.94 13.79
C VAL A 798 -28.30 -1.09 13.60
N LEU A 799 -29.05 -1.31 12.52
CA LEU A 799 -30.28 -0.55 12.24
C LEU A 799 -31.38 -0.79 13.28
N GLN A 800 -31.53 -2.03 13.75
CA GLN A 800 -32.48 -2.33 14.83
C GLN A 800 -32.10 -1.60 16.13
N ALA A 801 -30.82 -1.61 16.50
CA ALA A 801 -30.34 -0.93 17.71
C ALA A 801 -30.57 0.58 17.63
N LEU A 802 -30.28 1.21 16.49
CA LEU A 802 -30.58 2.63 16.26
C LEU A 802 -32.08 2.95 16.37
N ARG A 803 -32.94 2.08 15.81
CA ARG A 803 -34.40 2.23 15.92
C ARG A 803 -34.87 2.12 17.37
N ASN A 804 -34.32 1.17 18.14
CA ASN A 804 -34.66 0.98 19.54
C ASN A 804 -34.24 2.19 20.41
N LEU A 805 -33.18 2.90 20.04
CA LEU A 805 -32.75 4.15 20.68
C LEU A 805 -33.60 5.37 20.27
N GLY A 806 -34.60 5.19 19.39
CA GLY A 806 -35.47 6.28 18.93
C GLY A 806 -34.77 7.28 18.00
N VAL A 807 -33.67 6.89 17.36
CA VAL A 807 -32.95 7.76 16.41
C VAL A 807 -33.91 8.19 15.28
N PRO A 808 -33.92 9.49 14.87
CA PRO A 808 -34.85 9.97 13.85
C PRO A 808 -34.80 9.20 12.53
N ASP A 809 -35.96 9.00 11.90
CA ASP A 809 -36.11 8.17 10.70
C ASP A 809 -35.27 8.64 9.51
N TYR A 810 -35.04 9.96 9.35
CA TYR A 810 -34.19 10.47 8.28
C TYR A 810 -32.73 10.00 8.44
N VAL A 811 -32.24 9.89 9.67
CA VAL A 811 -30.90 9.36 9.99
C VAL A 811 -30.86 7.86 9.72
N LEU A 812 -31.91 7.12 10.13
CA LEU A 812 -32.03 5.68 9.85
C LEU A 812 -32.03 5.38 8.34
N LYS A 813 -32.80 6.15 7.55
CA LYS A 813 -32.82 6.05 6.08
C LYS A 813 -31.43 6.30 5.49
N LEU A 814 -30.73 7.34 5.94
CA LEU A 814 -29.38 7.64 5.48
C LEU A 814 -28.37 6.54 5.85
N ILE A 815 -28.41 6.00 7.07
CA ILE A 815 -27.52 4.91 7.50
C ILE A 815 -27.82 3.61 6.73
N ARG A 816 -29.09 3.33 6.43
CA ARG A 816 -29.46 2.22 5.54
C ARG A 816 -28.81 2.40 4.17
N SER A 817 -28.88 3.60 3.61
CA SER A 817 -28.21 3.93 2.35
C SER A 817 -26.68 3.83 2.45
N TYR A 818 -26.09 4.25 3.57
CA TYR A 818 -24.65 4.14 3.87
C TYR A 818 -24.15 2.69 3.81
N PHE A 819 -24.93 1.74 4.31
CA PHE A 819 -24.60 0.31 4.25
C PHE A 819 -24.85 -0.32 2.87
N SER A 820 -25.82 0.17 2.10
CA SER A 820 -26.13 -0.42 0.78
C SER A 820 -25.01 -0.27 -0.27
N GLU A 821 -24.82 -1.29 -1.10
CA GLU A 821 -23.94 -1.25 -2.30
C GLU A 821 -22.50 -0.78 -2.05
N ARG A 822 -21.93 -1.12 -0.89
CA ARG A 822 -20.54 -0.78 -0.57
C ARG A 822 -19.56 -1.64 -1.36
N ILE A 823 -18.51 -0.99 -1.86
CA ILE A 823 -17.49 -1.62 -2.71
C ILE A 823 -16.11 -1.41 -2.09
N LEU A 824 -15.44 -2.51 -1.79
CA LEU A 824 -14.04 -2.57 -1.38
C LEU A 824 -13.15 -2.75 -2.61
N LEU A 825 -12.18 -1.84 -2.78
CA LEU A 825 -11.15 -1.90 -3.80
C LEU A 825 -9.85 -2.43 -3.18
N TYR A 826 -9.28 -3.48 -3.75
CA TYR A 826 -7.99 -4.03 -3.32
C TYR A 826 -7.05 -4.16 -4.52
N HIS A 827 -5.75 -4.01 -4.27
CA HIS A 827 -4.72 -4.06 -5.31
C HIS A 827 -4.08 -5.44 -5.37
N THR A 828 -3.88 -5.92 -6.60
CA THR A 828 -3.22 -7.18 -6.94
C THR A 828 -2.23 -6.93 -8.08
N ASP A 829 -1.37 -7.90 -8.39
CA ASP A 829 -0.33 -7.75 -9.42
C ASP A 829 -0.94 -7.56 -10.82
N GLU A 830 -2.14 -8.10 -11.01
CA GLU A 830 -2.97 -7.96 -12.21
C GLU A 830 -3.78 -6.65 -12.25
N GLY A 831 -3.75 -5.86 -11.17
CA GLY A 831 -4.46 -4.58 -11.07
C GLY A 831 -5.44 -4.50 -9.90
N THR A 832 -6.34 -3.51 -9.95
CA THR A 832 -7.33 -3.28 -8.88
C THR A 832 -8.56 -4.15 -9.08
N ARG A 833 -8.92 -4.94 -8.07
CA ARG A 833 -10.13 -5.75 -8.02
C ARG A 833 -11.20 -5.10 -7.14
N ARG A 834 -12.47 -5.49 -7.33
CA ARG A 834 -13.64 -4.98 -6.59
C ARG A 834 -14.27 -6.13 -5.80
N TYR A 835 -14.65 -5.86 -4.56
CA TYR A 835 -15.36 -6.79 -3.69
C TYR A 835 -16.59 -6.11 -3.11
N LYS A 836 -17.76 -6.75 -3.19
CA LYS A 836 -19.01 -6.25 -2.60
C LYS A 836 -19.01 -6.57 -1.12
N VAL A 837 -19.13 -5.55 -0.28
CA VAL A 837 -19.23 -5.72 1.17
C VAL A 837 -20.71 -5.85 1.54
N THR A 838 -21.03 -6.78 2.43
CA THR A 838 -22.40 -7.07 2.88
C THR A 838 -22.57 -7.02 4.41
N ALA A 839 -21.46 -6.93 5.16
CA ALA A 839 -21.44 -6.76 6.60
C ALA A 839 -20.23 -5.92 7.04
N GLY A 840 -20.26 -5.49 8.30
CA GLY A 840 -19.18 -4.75 8.94
C GLY A 840 -19.28 -3.24 8.77
N VAL A 841 -18.57 -2.53 9.63
CA VAL A 841 -18.33 -1.08 9.53
C VAL A 841 -16.88 -0.84 9.05
N PRO A 842 -16.63 0.08 8.11
CA PRO A 842 -15.29 0.30 7.57
C PRO A 842 -14.28 0.73 8.65
N GLN A 843 -13.15 0.02 8.76
CA GLN A 843 -12.04 0.41 9.63
C GLN A 843 -11.35 1.69 9.08
N GLY A 844 -11.71 2.85 9.62
CA GLY A 844 -11.28 4.16 9.12
C GLY A 844 -12.44 5.11 8.79
N SER A 845 -13.69 4.62 8.92
CA SER A 845 -14.90 5.46 8.99
C SER A 845 -14.92 6.28 10.28
N VAL A 846 -15.62 7.41 10.21
CA VAL A 846 -15.96 8.24 11.37
C VAL A 846 -17.14 7.65 12.13
N LEU A 847 -18.16 7.16 11.40
CA LEU A 847 -19.35 6.56 11.99
C LEU A 847 -19.13 5.16 12.59
N GLY A 848 -18.16 4.40 12.07
CA GLY A 848 -18.01 2.98 12.41
C GLY A 848 -17.91 2.68 13.90
N PRO A 849 -17.06 3.38 14.68
CA PRO A 849 -16.97 3.16 16.13
C PRO A 849 -18.30 3.41 16.87
N THR A 850 -19.02 4.48 16.53
CA THR A 850 -20.31 4.81 17.16
C THR A 850 -21.37 3.77 16.80
N LEU A 851 -21.44 3.35 15.54
CA LEU A 851 -22.38 2.31 15.08
C LEU A 851 -22.06 0.93 15.71
N TRP A 852 -20.78 0.63 15.90
CA TRP A 852 -20.35 -0.56 16.65
C TRP A 852 -20.85 -0.51 18.08
N ASN A 853 -20.56 0.57 18.80
CA ASN A 853 -20.98 0.72 20.20
C ASN A 853 -22.50 0.62 20.36
N ILE A 854 -23.28 1.25 19.47
CA ILE A 854 -24.75 1.17 19.50
C ILE A 854 -25.26 -0.26 19.31
N MET A 855 -24.69 -1.00 18.36
CA MET A 855 -25.05 -2.41 18.16
C MET A 855 -24.63 -3.28 19.36
N TYR A 856 -23.43 -3.04 19.88
CA TYR A 856 -22.82 -3.84 20.94
C TYR A 856 -23.38 -3.54 22.32
N ASP A 857 -24.04 -2.39 22.49
CA ASP A 857 -24.70 -1.95 23.72
C ASP A 857 -25.68 -2.97 24.28
N GLY A 858 -26.35 -3.73 23.40
CA GLY A 858 -27.26 -4.81 23.81
C GLY A 858 -26.60 -5.86 24.69
N VAL A 859 -25.32 -6.19 24.45
CA VAL A 859 -24.55 -7.15 25.26
C VAL A 859 -24.24 -6.58 26.65
N LEU A 860 -24.00 -5.26 26.74
CA LEU A 860 -23.68 -4.59 27.99
C LEU A 860 -24.90 -4.30 28.87
N ARG A 861 -26.11 -4.47 28.33
CA ARG A 861 -27.38 -4.30 29.07
C ARG A 861 -27.99 -5.61 29.54
N VAL A 862 -27.38 -6.75 29.22
CA VAL A 862 -27.91 -8.03 29.66
C VAL A 862 -27.84 -8.10 31.19
N GLN A 863 -28.91 -8.60 31.80
CA GLN A 863 -29.00 -8.71 33.25
C GLN A 863 -28.18 -9.89 33.76
N PHE A 864 -27.25 -9.62 34.67
CA PHE A 864 -26.44 -10.63 35.32
C PHE A 864 -26.90 -10.88 36.77
N PRO A 865 -26.64 -12.08 37.32
CA PRO A 865 -26.92 -12.36 38.73
C PRO A 865 -26.07 -11.49 39.67
N GLN A 866 -26.53 -11.30 40.91
CA GLN A 866 -25.84 -10.48 41.89
C GLN A 866 -24.37 -10.91 42.09
N GLY A 867 -23.47 -9.92 42.13
CA GLY A 867 -22.03 -10.13 42.25
C GLY A 867 -21.34 -10.40 40.91
N VAL A 868 -22.00 -10.17 39.78
CA VAL A 868 -21.39 -10.20 38.44
C VAL A 868 -21.52 -8.82 37.81
N GLU A 869 -20.40 -8.24 37.40
CA GLU A 869 -20.32 -6.94 36.73
C GLU A 869 -19.67 -7.09 35.36
N ILE A 870 -20.21 -6.39 34.35
CA ILE A 870 -19.66 -6.37 33.00
C ILE A 870 -19.04 -5.01 32.70
N VAL A 871 -17.84 -4.99 32.12
CA VAL A 871 -17.12 -3.79 31.71
C VAL A 871 -16.69 -3.96 30.26
N GLY A 872 -17.03 -3.01 29.40
CA GLY A 872 -16.70 -3.03 27.97
C GLY A 872 -15.74 -1.91 27.57
N TYR A 873 -14.77 -2.23 26.72
CA TYR A 873 -13.96 -1.25 26.00
C TYR A 873 -13.95 -1.61 24.51
N ALA A 874 -14.83 -0.96 23.73
CA ALA A 874 -15.07 -1.26 22.34
C ALA A 874 -15.54 -2.71 22.14
N ASP A 875 -14.73 -3.57 21.54
CA ASP A 875 -14.97 -5.01 21.36
C ASP A 875 -14.51 -5.87 22.54
N ASP A 876 -13.57 -5.38 23.37
CA ASP A 876 -13.09 -6.08 24.56
C ASP A 876 -14.13 -6.04 25.68
N ILE A 877 -14.47 -7.20 26.26
CA ILE A 877 -15.34 -7.30 27.44
C ILE A 877 -14.56 -7.96 28.59
N ALA A 878 -14.70 -7.40 29.79
CA ALA A 878 -14.30 -8.03 31.05
C ALA A 878 -15.54 -8.25 31.93
N ILE A 879 -15.70 -9.46 32.43
CA ILE A 879 -16.74 -9.83 33.40
C ILE A 879 -16.04 -10.08 34.74
N VAL A 880 -16.44 -9.34 35.77
CA VAL A 880 -15.92 -9.46 37.14
C VAL A 880 -16.96 -10.22 37.97
N VAL A 881 -16.59 -11.41 38.45
CA VAL A 881 -17.45 -12.29 39.23
C VAL A 881 -16.95 -12.34 40.66
N THR A 882 -17.85 -12.08 41.62
CA THR A 882 -17.57 -12.12 43.06
C THR A 882 -18.53 -13.06 43.79
N ALA A 883 -17.97 -13.92 44.64
CA ALA A 883 -18.76 -14.81 45.50
C ALA A 883 -17.95 -15.28 46.72
N LYS A 884 -18.65 -15.83 47.73
CA LYS A 884 -18.03 -16.33 48.97
C LYS A 884 -17.31 -17.67 48.77
N HIS A 885 -17.90 -18.56 47.97
CA HIS A 885 -17.37 -19.89 47.70
C HIS A 885 -16.90 -20.00 46.25
N LEU A 886 -15.87 -20.81 46.01
CA LEU A 886 -15.30 -21.00 44.67
C LEU A 886 -16.30 -21.65 43.70
N GLU A 887 -17.14 -22.56 44.20
CA GLU A 887 -18.21 -23.19 43.43
C GLU A 887 -19.23 -22.16 42.92
N ASP A 888 -19.60 -21.18 43.76
CA ASP A 888 -20.48 -20.08 43.36
C ASP A 888 -19.84 -19.20 42.28
N VAL A 889 -18.53 -18.94 42.37
CA VAL A 889 -17.80 -18.20 41.32
C VAL A 889 -17.88 -18.95 40.00
N THR A 890 -17.60 -20.25 40.00
CA THR A 890 -17.65 -21.08 38.79
C THR A 890 -19.07 -21.16 38.22
N LEU A 891 -20.09 -21.33 39.06
CA LEU A 891 -21.49 -21.35 38.63
C LEU A 891 -21.91 -20.02 38.01
N LYS A 892 -21.60 -18.90 38.68
CA LYS A 892 -21.90 -17.54 38.18
C LYS A 892 -21.13 -17.21 36.91
N ALA A 893 -19.86 -17.59 36.82
CA ALA A 893 -19.02 -17.42 35.64
C ALA A 893 -19.60 -18.15 34.43
N ASN A 894 -19.93 -19.45 34.59
CA ASN A 894 -20.53 -20.24 33.53
C ASN A 894 -21.91 -19.71 33.12
N ARG A 895 -22.72 -19.24 34.08
CA ARG A 895 -24.00 -18.62 33.78
C ARG A 895 -23.83 -17.30 33.02
N ALA A 896 -22.88 -16.45 33.42
CA ALA A 896 -22.58 -15.20 32.74
C ALA A 896 -22.11 -15.43 31.30
N ILE A 897 -21.24 -16.42 31.07
CA ILE A 897 -20.79 -16.79 29.71
C ILE A 897 -21.95 -17.33 28.86
N ARG A 898 -22.90 -18.08 29.43
CA ARG A 898 -24.07 -18.59 28.68
C ARG A 898 -25.09 -17.51 28.32
N ILE A 899 -25.14 -16.43 29.10
CA ILE A 899 -26.07 -15.32 28.91
C ILE A 899 -25.64 -14.44 27.73
N ILE A 900 -24.33 -14.28 27.55
CA ILE A 900 -23.68 -13.56 26.42
C ILE A 900 -23.69 -14.45 25.19
#